data_AF-A0A9P6HC97-F1
#
_entry.id   AF-A0A9P6HC97-F1
#
_cell.length_a   1.000
_cell.length_b   1.000
_cell.length_c   1.000
_cell.angle_alpha   90.00
_cell.angle_beta   90.00
_cell.angle_gamma   90.00
#
_symmetry.space_group_name_H-M   'P 1'
#
loop_
_entity.id
_entity.type
_entity.pdbx_description
1 polymer ?
#
loop_
_entity_poly.entity_id
_entity_poly.type
_entity_poly.pdbx_seq_one_letter_code
_entity_poly.pdbx_strand_id
1 'polypeptide(L)'
;MDNHRLKTWLQLHLATDASAVTNLPFVLSSLTEEDFLAQGHVQKWTIRINSLMHSKDPGARWAGLSIALRTAMLSRDVMNECAHGWITLTLPMLFKTESLPSIKACIRLIRFIFSSGVGHAEFQRQVVLPNIAKFSQGLIEIVGKHKSEKLKTLCLETLTQLVLLFPSSHKQLHTSLSALTLKHLNGSSFAPSPGELVTAASKLYAVLPCTGGKVGASNLWRKSLDETLEFTQAALSWLKADFQGNQSTQEDPMIYIPLNLDRLRAGITVLCDLLSSPTSRPVQVPMGRLSKLCITLLSCDATERSGDYVESSLIDMRASTVPAIWELAADLTERMLTLYATYAAPNVSRILSCVAYHLERKRSPSHTLPFLRILVAACANSRAMSNPFLTNRLVRAVIPYLTKLILPQSETKTAESVEAGGSSKRKGKRRARGYEGDEVFKTNPGVFFGSLHEEQVVMLSIEALRFLSSDPGISPEVYSVLSRLLLSLFLHLSGLPPSLVSKNLAFHNDLSSKLQDVCIKLASTKPVVMGRALPLLMNLLNQKATRSSVVLDILLHPRLPPLVRQLPPVENISLFRAEESEVERELRTMLGLASAEDPEPVASAQEPPPEPSKELENTTPAVEVIPLSSNLVPDSTFITNPTGPLGLLSNDMQVDRSNITSLVGLSQEQTSIEVVPPKDSTPLKNTFTEKSPLVSEPPQLPSWDPISYVGDEEEEDEEEIPSINMESDSD
;
A
#
# COMPACT_ATOMS: atom_id res chain seq x y z
N MET A 1 -47.55 -28.84 19.89
CA MET A 1 -46.97 -27.97 20.94
C MET A 1 -45.58 -27.61 20.47
N ASP A 2 -45.47 -26.46 19.80
CA ASP A 2 -44.21 -26.09 19.17
C ASP A 2 -43.24 -25.63 20.25
N ASN A 3 -42.24 -26.48 20.54
CA ASN A 3 -41.19 -26.17 21.50
C ASN A 3 -40.32 -25.05 20.92
N HIS A 4 -40.66 -23.81 21.27
CA HIS A 4 -39.91 -22.64 20.86
C HIS A 4 -38.45 -22.75 21.30
N ARG A 5 -37.51 -22.59 20.36
CA ARG A 5 -36.06 -22.85 20.58
C ARG A 5 -35.46 -22.02 21.71
N LEU A 6 -35.82 -20.72 21.79
CA LEU A 6 -35.42 -19.85 22.91
C LEU A 6 -35.80 -20.42 24.28
N LYS A 7 -36.98 -21.05 24.42
CA LYS A 7 -37.42 -21.64 25.69
C LYS A 7 -36.50 -22.80 26.09
N THR A 8 -36.17 -23.67 25.15
CA THR A 8 -35.24 -24.79 25.36
C THR A 8 -33.86 -24.30 25.78
N TRP A 9 -33.33 -23.27 25.11
CA TRP A 9 -32.04 -22.69 25.51
C TRP A 9 -32.07 -22.06 26.89
N LEU A 10 -33.13 -21.33 27.23
CA LEU A 10 -33.29 -20.75 28.57
C LEU A 10 -33.38 -21.80 29.67
N GLN A 11 -34.04 -22.93 29.41
CA GLN A 11 -34.29 -23.98 30.41
C GLN A 11 -33.15 -24.99 30.54
N LEU A 12 -32.39 -25.27 29.47
CA LEU A 12 -31.37 -26.32 29.47
C LEU A 12 -29.95 -25.75 29.38
N HIS A 13 -29.71 -24.81 28.46
CA HIS A 13 -28.35 -24.38 28.12
C HIS A 13 -27.90 -23.12 28.87
N LEU A 14 -28.84 -22.25 29.24
CA LEU A 14 -28.60 -20.99 29.95
C LEU A 14 -29.19 -21.00 31.37
N ALA A 15 -29.61 -22.17 31.88
CA ALA A 15 -30.31 -22.27 33.17
C ALA A 15 -29.44 -21.79 34.35
N THR A 16 -28.15 -22.12 34.32
CA THR A 16 -27.15 -21.71 35.30
C THR A 16 -25.99 -20.97 34.65
N ASP A 17 -25.26 -20.21 35.45
CA ASP A 17 -24.12 -19.42 34.99
C ASP A 17 -23.01 -20.32 34.40
N ALA A 18 -22.67 -21.42 35.07
CA ALA A 18 -21.73 -22.42 34.56
C ALA A 18 -22.22 -23.05 33.24
N SER A 19 -23.51 -23.41 33.16
CA SER A 19 -24.07 -23.98 31.93
C SER A 19 -24.00 -23.01 30.76
N ALA A 20 -24.20 -21.71 31.00
CA ALA A 20 -24.14 -20.69 29.96
C ALA A 20 -22.72 -20.58 29.37
N VAL A 21 -21.67 -20.71 30.19
CA VAL A 21 -20.29 -20.70 29.73
C VAL A 21 -19.99 -21.95 28.89
N THR A 22 -20.33 -23.14 29.39
CA THR A 22 -20.04 -24.41 28.71
C THR A 22 -20.79 -24.54 27.38
N ASN A 23 -22.05 -24.10 27.32
CA ASN A 23 -22.89 -24.24 26.14
C ASN A 23 -22.80 -23.05 25.16
N LEU A 24 -22.02 -22.02 25.47
CA LEU A 24 -21.98 -20.79 24.68
C LEU A 24 -21.72 -21.03 23.18
N PRO A 25 -20.73 -21.84 22.76
CA PRO A 25 -20.46 -22.04 21.32
C PRO A 25 -21.66 -22.60 20.57
N PHE A 26 -22.38 -23.55 21.18
CA PHE A 26 -23.58 -24.17 20.62
C PHE A 26 -24.75 -23.17 20.52
N VAL A 27 -24.96 -22.36 21.57
CA VAL A 27 -26.02 -21.34 21.57
C VAL A 27 -25.75 -20.30 20.48
N LEU A 28 -24.51 -19.80 20.36
CA LEU A 28 -24.15 -18.78 19.37
C LEU A 28 -24.29 -19.26 17.92
N SER A 29 -23.93 -20.53 17.65
CA SER A 29 -24.04 -21.13 16.31
C SER A 29 -25.48 -21.48 15.93
N SER A 30 -26.32 -21.77 16.92
CA SER A 30 -27.71 -22.20 16.69
C SER A 30 -28.70 -21.05 16.60
N LEU A 31 -28.37 -19.88 17.16
CA LEU A 31 -29.20 -18.67 17.12
C LEU A 31 -29.39 -18.14 15.69
N THR A 32 -30.66 -17.92 15.33
CA THR A 32 -31.13 -17.42 14.04
C THR A 32 -32.07 -16.22 14.22
N GLU A 33 -32.34 -15.46 13.15
CA GLU A 33 -33.23 -14.29 13.18
C GLU A 33 -34.69 -14.66 13.48
N GLU A 34 -35.15 -15.82 12.99
CA GLU A 34 -36.50 -16.35 13.22
C GLU A 34 -36.82 -16.56 14.71
N ASP A 35 -35.80 -16.84 15.52
CA ASP A 35 -35.97 -17.07 16.96
C ASP A 35 -36.48 -15.81 17.69
N PHE A 36 -36.34 -14.62 17.09
CA PHE A 36 -36.73 -13.33 17.67
C PHE A 36 -38.04 -12.76 17.12
N LEU A 37 -38.67 -13.41 16.13
CA LEU A 37 -39.97 -12.98 15.59
C LEU A 37 -41.12 -13.25 16.57
N ALA A 38 -41.00 -14.30 17.38
CA ALA A 38 -42.02 -14.70 18.35
C ALA A 38 -41.80 -14.01 19.71
N GLN A 39 -42.60 -12.97 19.95
CA GLN A 39 -42.45 -12.03 21.08
C GLN A 39 -42.49 -12.68 22.47
N GLY A 40 -43.17 -13.83 22.66
CA GLY A 40 -43.46 -14.40 23.98
C GLY A 40 -42.24 -14.85 24.82
N HIS A 41 -41.09 -15.13 24.18
CA HIS A 41 -39.87 -15.58 24.87
C HIS A 41 -38.74 -14.55 24.87
N VAL A 42 -38.86 -13.48 24.08
CA VAL A 42 -37.83 -12.45 23.93
C VAL A 42 -37.56 -11.72 25.24
N GLN A 43 -38.61 -11.36 26.00
CA GLN A 43 -38.43 -10.68 27.29
C GLN A 43 -37.69 -11.55 28.32
N LYS A 44 -38.00 -12.85 28.39
CA LYS A 44 -37.29 -13.79 29.28
C LYS A 44 -35.84 -13.98 28.85
N TRP A 45 -35.61 -13.99 27.54
CA TRP A 45 -34.29 -14.04 26.94
C TRP A 45 -33.43 -12.82 27.33
N THR A 46 -33.96 -11.62 27.15
CA THR A 46 -33.24 -10.37 27.48
C THR A 46 -32.99 -10.24 28.99
N ILE A 47 -33.96 -10.63 29.84
CA ILE A 47 -33.77 -10.69 31.29
C ILE A 47 -32.62 -11.64 31.65
N ARG A 48 -32.54 -12.83 31.01
CA ARG A 48 -31.45 -13.78 31.31
C ARG A 48 -30.09 -13.25 30.85
N ILE A 49 -30.02 -12.59 29.70
CA ILE A 49 -28.78 -11.91 29.24
C ILE A 49 -28.34 -10.87 30.28
N ASN A 50 -29.25 -10.00 30.74
CA ASN A 50 -28.95 -8.99 31.74
C ASN A 50 -28.48 -9.62 33.06
N SER A 51 -29.14 -10.70 33.50
CA SER A 51 -28.72 -11.47 34.68
C SER A 51 -27.30 -12.03 34.54
N LEU A 52 -26.94 -12.59 33.37
CA LEU A 52 -25.59 -13.07 33.11
C LEU A 52 -24.56 -11.94 33.12
N MET A 53 -24.88 -10.78 32.52
CA MET A 53 -24.01 -9.59 32.52
C MET A 53 -23.79 -9.01 33.93
N HIS A 54 -24.73 -9.21 34.85
CA HIS A 54 -24.61 -8.83 36.26
C HIS A 54 -23.95 -9.90 37.16
N SER A 55 -23.64 -11.08 36.62
CA SER A 55 -23.11 -12.18 37.43
C SER A 55 -21.79 -11.82 38.10
N LYS A 56 -21.53 -12.38 39.27
CA LYS A 56 -20.22 -12.28 39.93
C LYS A 56 -19.17 -13.15 39.23
N ASP A 57 -19.60 -14.17 38.50
CA ASP A 57 -18.70 -15.03 37.73
C ASP A 57 -18.23 -14.31 36.45
N PRO A 58 -16.90 -14.10 36.25
CA PRO A 58 -16.39 -13.51 35.02
C PRO A 58 -16.74 -14.33 33.77
N GLY A 59 -16.85 -15.66 33.89
CA GLY A 59 -17.25 -16.54 32.79
C GLY A 59 -18.68 -16.25 32.33
N ALA A 60 -19.62 -16.25 33.27
CA ALA A 60 -21.02 -15.92 33.00
C ALA A 60 -21.20 -14.52 32.41
N ARG A 61 -20.46 -13.52 32.88
CA ARG A 61 -20.48 -12.16 32.29
C ARG A 61 -20.01 -12.16 30.85
N TRP A 62 -18.91 -12.85 30.55
CA TRP A 62 -18.43 -13.00 29.18
C TRP A 62 -19.46 -13.70 28.27
N ALA A 63 -20.13 -14.74 28.77
CA ALA A 63 -21.21 -15.41 28.05
C ALA A 63 -22.38 -14.46 27.78
N GLY A 64 -22.83 -13.72 28.80
CA GLY A 64 -23.89 -12.70 28.67
C GLY A 64 -23.57 -11.64 27.60
N LEU A 65 -22.35 -11.09 27.61
CA LEU A 65 -21.88 -10.13 26.60
C LEU A 65 -21.89 -10.70 25.18
N SER A 66 -21.44 -11.94 25.03
CA SER A 66 -21.38 -12.61 23.72
C SER A 66 -22.77 -12.93 23.18
N ILE A 67 -23.69 -13.35 24.04
CA ILE A 67 -25.09 -13.60 23.68
C ILE A 67 -25.80 -12.27 23.36
N ALA A 68 -25.55 -11.20 24.13
CA ALA A 68 -26.08 -9.87 23.83
C ALA A 68 -25.64 -9.39 22.44
N LEU A 69 -24.35 -9.55 22.11
CA LEU A 69 -23.81 -9.19 20.79
C LEU A 69 -24.50 -10.01 19.67
N ARG A 70 -24.59 -11.33 19.83
CA ARG A 70 -25.23 -12.19 18.83
C ARG A 70 -26.71 -11.86 18.67
N THR A 71 -27.40 -11.58 19.77
CA THR A 71 -28.80 -11.13 19.76
C THR A 71 -28.94 -9.81 19.01
N ALA A 72 -28.07 -8.84 19.28
CA ALA A 72 -28.07 -7.55 18.59
C ALA A 72 -27.84 -7.68 17.07
N MET A 73 -26.98 -8.62 16.66
CA MET A 73 -26.72 -8.90 15.25
C MET A 73 -27.90 -9.56 14.53
N LEU A 74 -28.72 -10.33 15.25
CA LEU A 74 -29.83 -11.08 14.68
C LEU A 74 -31.17 -10.35 14.75
N SER A 75 -31.36 -9.42 15.69
CA SER A 75 -32.58 -8.63 15.79
C SER A 75 -32.27 -7.19 16.17
N ARG A 76 -32.54 -6.28 15.22
CA ARG A 76 -32.38 -4.84 15.43
C ARG A 76 -33.37 -4.28 16.44
N ASP A 77 -34.60 -4.80 16.46
CA ASP A 77 -35.64 -4.34 17.38
C ASP A 77 -35.25 -4.63 18.83
N VAL A 78 -34.84 -5.88 19.11
CA VAL A 78 -34.35 -6.29 20.43
C VAL A 78 -33.11 -5.48 20.83
N MET A 79 -32.20 -5.22 19.89
CA MET A 79 -31.05 -4.34 20.13
C MET A 79 -31.51 -2.95 20.55
N ASN A 80 -32.43 -2.31 19.80
CA ASN A 80 -32.87 -0.95 20.07
C ASN A 80 -33.51 -0.82 21.46
N GLU A 81 -34.32 -1.81 21.86
CA GLU A 81 -34.95 -1.85 23.19
C GLU A 81 -33.95 -2.06 24.33
N CYS A 82 -32.96 -2.95 24.15
CA CYS A 82 -32.06 -3.37 25.23
C CYS A 82 -30.73 -2.59 25.28
N ALA A 83 -30.36 -1.88 24.21
CA ALA A 83 -29.05 -1.27 24.06
C ALA A 83 -28.68 -0.31 25.19
N HIS A 84 -29.62 0.54 25.63
CA HIS A 84 -29.35 1.48 26.73
C HIS A 84 -28.94 0.76 28.02
N GLY A 85 -29.66 -0.32 28.36
CA GLY A 85 -29.35 -1.16 29.51
C GLY A 85 -27.99 -1.85 29.34
N TRP A 86 -27.75 -2.48 28.19
CA TRP A 86 -26.48 -3.16 27.92
C TRP A 86 -25.28 -2.20 27.96
N ILE A 87 -25.38 -1.01 27.38
CA ILE A 87 -24.31 0.00 27.43
C ILE A 87 -24.05 0.45 28.87
N THR A 88 -25.09 0.71 29.64
CA THR A 88 -24.98 1.15 31.05
C THR A 88 -24.26 0.11 31.90
N LEU A 89 -24.45 -1.18 31.63
CA LEU A 89 -23.77 -2.27 32.32
C LEU A 89 -22.34 -2.51 31.84
N THR A 90 -22.11 -2.43 30.53
CA THR A 90 -20.81 -2.76 29.91
C THR A 90 -19.79 -1.66 30.01
N LEU A 91 -20.21 -0.40 29.96
CA LEU A 91 -19.28 0.73 29.94
C LEU A 91 -18.42 0.80 31.22
N PRO A 92 -18.96 0.64 32.44
CA PRO A 92 -18.15 0.58 33.67
C PRO A 92 -17.15 -0.58 33.70
N MET A 93 -17.40 -1.67 32.96
CA MET A 93 -16.48 -2.82 32.89
C MET A 93 -15.16 -2.49 32.19
N LEU A 94 -15.10 -1.42 31.39
CA LEU A 94 -13.86 -0.98 30.74
C LEU A 94 -12.91 -0.24 31.69
N PHE A 95 -13.46 0.36 32.74
CA PHE A 95 -12.70 1.12 33.75
C PHE A 95 -12.30 0.24 34.96
N LYS A 96 -12.86 -0.97 35.04
CA LYS A 96 -12.58 -1.94 36.11
C LYS A 96 -11.62 -3.02 35.60
N THR A 97 -10.94 -3.67 36.53
CA THR A 97 -10.10 -4.83 36.24
C THR A 97 -10.97 -6.03 35.90
N GLU A 98 -11.28 -6.19 34.62
CA GLU A 98 -12.04 -7.33 34.10
C GLU A 98 -11.15 -8.34 33.36
N SER A 99 -11.69 -9.53 33.13
CA SER A 99 -10.98 -10.54 32.33
C SER A 99 -10.78 -10.05 30.89
N LEU A 100 -9.65 -10.40 30.28
CA LEU A 100 -9.34 -10.01 28.90
C LEU A 100 -10.45 -10.43 27.89
N PRO A 101 -11.03 -11.64 27.98
CA PRO A 101 -12.19 -12.00 27.15
C PRO A 101 -13.40 -11.09 27.36
N SER A 102 -13.72 -10.73 28.61
CA SER A 102 -14.83 -9.84 28.93
C SER A 102 -14.63 -8.45 28.34
N ILE A 103 -13.43 -7.85 28.49
CA ILE A 103 -13.12 -6.53 27.91
C ILE A 103 -13.30 -6.56 26.39
N LYS A 104 -12.75 -7.57 25.71
CA LYS A 104 -12.92 -7.73 24.25
C LYS A 104 -14.38 -7.86 23.84
N ALA A 105 -15.18 -8.60 24.61
CA ALA A 105 -16.62 -8.75 24.36
C ALA A 105 -17.38 -7.43 24.58
N CYS A 106 -17.07 -6.66 25.64
CA CYS A 106 -17.62 -5.33 25.87
C CYS A 106 -17.34 -4.38 24.70
N ILE A 107 -16.08 -4.31 24.24
CA ILE A 107 -15.68 -3.45 23.12
C ILE A 107 -16.47 -3.81 21.87
N ARG A 108 -16.58 -5.11 21.54
CA ARG A 108 -17.31 -5.57 20.36
C ARG A 108 -18.81 -5.27 20.44
N LEU A 109 -19.43 -5.50 21.60
CA LEU A 109 -20.84 -5.22 21.83
C LEU A 109 -21.15 -3.72 21.66
N ILE A 110 -20.43 -2.86 22.39
CA ILE A 110 -20.68 -1.40 22.35
C ILE A 110 -20.41 -0.86 20.93
N ARG A 111 -19.31 -1.27 20.30
CA ARG A 111 -18.99 -0.90 18.91
C ARG A 111 -20.09 -1.32 17.93
N PHE A 112 -20.62 -2.53 18.09
CA PHE A 112 -21.70 -3.03 17.22
C PHE A 112 -22.99 -2.21 17.41
N ILE A 113 -23.37 -1.92 18.66
CA ILE A 113 -24.55 -1.10 18.95
C ILE A 113 -24.40 0.31 18.34
N PHE A 114 -23.24 0.95 18.51
CA PHE A 114 -23.00 2.30 17.97
C PHE A 114 -22.99 2.33 16.44
N SER A 115 -22.36 1.35 15.79
CA SER A 115 -22.34 1.28 14.32
C SER A 115 -23.71 0.94 13.73
N SER A 116 -24.50 0.09 14.38
CA SER A 116 -25.87 -0.22 13.94
C SER A 116 -26.84 0.95 14.11
N GLY A 117 -26.55 1.86 15.04
CA GLY A 117 -27.32 3.08 15.27
C GLY A 117 -27.15 4.18 14.21
N VAL A 118 -26.20 4.07 13.29
CA VAL A 118 -25.86 5.15 12.32
C VAL A 118 -27.05 5.58 11.45
N GLY A 119 -28.03 4.70 11.20
CA GLY A 119 -29.23 5.00 10.42
C GLY A 119 -30.45 5.51 11.20
N HIS A 120 -30.40 5.58 12.54
CA HIS A 120 -31.59 5.86 13.38
C HIS A 120 -31.35 7.10 14.26
N ALA A 121 -31.81 8.26 13.81
CA ALA A 121 -31.52 9.54 14.46
C ALA A 121 -31.99 9.62 15.92
N GLU A 122 -33.16 9.06 16.25
CA GLU A 122 -33.67 9.04 17.62
C GLU A 122 -32.80 8.17 18.54
N PHE A 123 -32.49 6.96 18.10
CA PHE A 123 -31.59 6.04 18.82
C PHE A 123 -30.21 6.66 19.04
N GLN A 124 -29.67 7.38 18.05
CA GLN A 124 -28.42 8.11 18.21
C GLN A 124 -28.50 9.14 19.32
N ARG A 125 -29.53 9.99 19.29
CA ARG A 125 -29.72 11.08 20.26
C ARG A 125 -29.86 10.56 21.68
N GLN A 126 -30.66 9.50 21.86
CA GLN A 126 -31.00 8.99 23.19
C GLN A 126 -29.94 8.04 23.76
N VAL A 127 -29.32 7.21 22.91
CA VAL A 127 -28.47 6.09 23.36
C VAL A 127 -27.01 6.27 22.99
N VAL A 128 -26.69 6.61 21.74
CA VAL A 128 -25.30 6.58 21.25
C VAL A 128 -24.51 7.83 21.68
N LEU A 129 -25.00 9.02 21.33
CA LEU A 129 -24.29 10.28 21.52
C LEU A 129 -23.93 10.58 22.99
N PRO A 130 -24.78 10.29 24.00
CA PRO A 130 -24.42 10.52 25.40
C PRO A 130 -23.29 9.61 25.91
N ASN A 131 -23.09 8.45 25.28
CA ASN A 131 -22.21 7.40 25.77
C ASN A 131 -20.90 7.29 24.97
N ILE A 132 -20.87 7.78 23.73
CA ILE A 132 -19.73 7.56 22.84
C ILE A 132 -18.42 8.17 23.34
N ALA A 133 -18.45 9.41 23.85
CA ALA A 133 -17.24 10.06 24.35
C ALA A 133 -16.66 9.33 25.56
N LYS A 134 -17.53 8.83 26.46
CA LYS A 134 -17.13 8.03 27.63
C LYS A 134 -16.54 6.68 27.20
N PHE A 135 -17.14 6.04 26.20
CA PHE A 135 -16.59 4.80 25.64
C PHE A 135 -15.21 5.02 25.05
N SER A 136 -15.05 6.04 24.21
CA SER A 136 -13.76 6.39 23.61
C SER A 136 -12.70 6.73 24.67
N GLN A 137 -13.07 7.45 25.73
CA GLN A 137 -12.17 7.71 26.87
C GLN A 137 -11.73 6.42 27.57
N GLY A 138 -12.66 5.48 27.79
CA GLY A 138 -12.33 4.16 28.34
C GLY A 138 -11.37 3.37 27.45
N LEU A 139 -11.53 3.44 26.13
CA LEU A 139 -10.59 2.82 25.19
C LEU A 139 -9.19 3.47 25.24
N ILE A 140 -9.11 4.81 25.34
CA ILE A 140 -7.83 5.53 25.50
C ILE A 140 -7.12 5.06 26.78
N GLU A 141 -7.85 4.95 27.89
CA GLU A 141 -7.30 4.49 29.16
C GLU A 141 -6.79 3.04 29.09
N ILE A 142 -7.54 2.15 28.43
CA ILE A 142 -7.12 0.76 28.21
C ILE A 142 -5.82 0.71 27.40
N VAL A 143 -5.68 1.49 26.32
CA VAL A 143 -4.46 1.52 25.50
C VAL A 143 -3.26 2.01 26.32
N GLY A 144 -3.47 2.99 27.19
CA GLY A 144 -2.43 3.53 28.07
C GLY A 144 -1.96 2.56 29.15
N LYS A 145 -2.87 1.80 29.76
CA LYS A 145 -2.59 0.98 30.96
C LYS A 145 -2.34 -0.51 30.69
N HIS A 146 -3.02 -1.11 29.71
CA HIS A 146 -2.93 -2.56 29.50
C HIS A 146 -1.59 -2.97 28.84
N LYS A 147 -1.12 -4.17 29.16
CA LYS A 147 0.10 -4.77 28.56
C LYS A 147 -0.16 -5.50 27.23
N SER A 148 -1.39 -5.96 26.98
CA SER A 148 -1.70 -6.80 25.82
C SER A 148 -1.77 -5.98 24.52
N GLU A 149 -0.82 -6.18 23.62
CA GLU A 149 -0.76 -5.52 22.31
C GLU A 149 -2.03 -5.77 21.49
N LYS A 150 -2.50 -7.02 21.39
CA LYS A 150 -3.74 -7.36 20.67
C LYS A 150 -4.98 -6.61 21.17
N LEU A 151 -5.03 -6.29 22.46
CA LEU A 151 -6.13 -5.48 23.02
C LEU A 151 -5.97 -4.01 22.60
N LYS A 152 -4.75 -3.46 22.65
CA LYS A 152 -4.47 -2.09 22.19
C LYS A 152 -4.84 -1.92 20.71
N THR A 153 -4.45 -2.87 19.86
CA THR A 153 -4.81 -2.90 18.43
C THR A 153 -6.34 -2.85 18.27
N LEU A 154 -7.08 -3.71 18.97
CA LEU A 154 -8.55 -3.71 18.94
C LEU A 154 -9.16 -2.37 19.38
N CYS A 155 -8.61 -1.74 20.42
CA CYS A 155 -9.06 -0.43 20.91
C CYS A 155 -8.81 0.67 19.86
N LEU A 156 -7.61 0.73 19.28
CA LEU A 156 -7.25 1.72 18.26
C LEU A 156 -8.07 1.56 16.98
N GLU A 157 -8.29 0.32 16.51
CA GLU A 157 -9.18 0.04 15.37
C GLU A 157 -10.63 0.44 15.67
N THR A 158 -11.10 0.19 16.90
CA THR A 158 -12.43 0.59 17.33
C THR A 158 -12.56 2.12 17.34
N LEU A 159 -11.58 2.83 17.93
CA LEU A 159 -11.52 4.29 17.91
C LEU A 159 -11.50 4.84 16.49
N THR A 160 -10.74 4.22 15.58
CA THR A 160 -10.67 4.62 14.16
C THR A 160 -12.08 4.63 13.54
N GLN A 161 -12.85 3.57 13.76
CA GLN A 161 -14.21 3.48 13.24
C GLN A 161 -15.16 4.48 13.91
N LEU A 162 -15.07 4.66 15.22
CA LEU A 162 -15.92 5.61 15.94
C LEU A 162 -15.67 7.06 15.54
N VAL A 163 -14.42 7.44 15.29
CA VAL A 163 -14.06 8.78 14.79
C VAL A 163 -14.68 9.04 13.41
N LEU A 164 -14.65 8.05 12.51
CA LEU A 164 -15.27 8.16 11.20
C LEU A 164 -16.80 8.25 11.26
N LEU A 165 -17.43 7.47 12.15
CA LEU A 165 -18.89 7.46 12.30
C LEU A 165 -19.44 8.68 13.04
N PHE A 166 -18.70 9.18 14.04
CA PHE A 166 -19.14 10.26 14.93
C PHE A 166 -18.07 11.33 15.13
N PRO A 167 -17.62 12.02 14.06
CA PRO A 167 -16.49 12.94 14.11
C PRO A 167 -16.70 14.12 15.06
N SER A 168 -17.93 14.64 15.14
CA SER A 168 -18.28 15.77 16.02
C SER A 168 -18.13 15.43 17.50
N SER A 169 -18.53 14.23 17.91
CA SER A 169 -18.42 13.76 19.30
C SER A 169 -16.97 13.58 19.75
N HIS A 170 -16.04 13.40 18.82
CA HIS A 170 -14.62 13.21 19.11
C HIS A 170 -13.80 14.50 19.06
N LYS A 171 -14.40 15.65 18.73
CA LYS A 171 -13.68 16.93 18.66
C LYS A 171 -12.95 17.26 19.97
N GLN A 172 -13.60 17.06 21.12
CA GLN A 172 -13.00 17.30 22.43
C GLN A 172 -11.91 16.29 22.82
N LEU A 173 -11.88 15.12 22.17
CA LEU A 173 -10.90 14.07 22.42
C LEU A 173 -9.72 14.12 21.44
N HIS A 174 -9.73 15.07 20.49
CA HIS A 174 -8.74 15.13 19.41
C HIS A 174 -7.30 15.15 19.95
N THR A 175 -7.00 16.03 20.91
CA THR A 175 -5.65 16.15 21.49
C THR A 175 -5.22 14.87 22.19
N SER A 176 -6.10 14.24 22.98
CA SER A 176 -5.80 12.99 23.68
C SER A 176 -5.61 11.82 22.72
N LEU A 177 -6.42 11.74 21.65
CA LEU A 177 -6.28 10.72 20.62
C LEU A 177 -5.00 10.90 19.81
N SER A 178 -4.66 12.14 19.44
CA SER A 178 -3.42 12.47 18.74
C SER A 178 -2.21 12.07 19.59
N ALA A 179 -2.15 12.52 20.85
CA ALA A 179 -1.08 12.16 21.78
C ALA A 179 -0.94 10.64 21.98
N LEU A 180 -2.08 9.93 22.09
CA LEU A 180 -2.10 8.46 22.20
C LEU A 180 -1.49 7.79 20.96
N THR A 181 -1.88 8.22 19.76
CA THR A 181 -1.33 7.67 18.51
C THR A 181 0.15 7.98 18.35
N LEU A 182 0.58 9.23 18.59
CA LEU A 182 1.96 9.65 18.49
C LEU A 182 2.88 8.90 19.46
N LYS A 183 2.40 8.56 20.66
CA LYS A 183 3.12 7.69 21.60
C LYS A 183 3.52 6.34 21.00
N HIS A 184 2.69 5.79 20.11
CA HIS A 184 2.95 4.52 19.42
C HIS A 184 3.66 4.67 18.07
N LEU A 185 3.78 5.90 17.57
CA LEU A 185 4.40 6.23 16.28
C LEU A 185 5.79 6.86 16.41
N ASN A 186 6.22 7.22 17.63
CA ASN A 186 7.52 7.84 17.88
C ASN A 186 8.72 6.86 17.84
N GLY A 187 8.47 5.58 17.52
CA GLY A 187 9.47 4.53 17.47
C GLY A 187 9.99 4.07 18.84
N SER A 188 10.82 3.02 18.85
CA SER A 188 11.52 2.54 20.04
C SER A 188 12.96 2.14 19.69
N SER A 189 13.91 2.44 20.60
CA SER A 189 15.33 2.17 20.40
C SER A 189 15.73 0.71 20.67
N PHE A 190 15.06 0.05 21.62
CA PHE A 190 15.45 -1.30 22.06
C PHE A 190 14.87 -2.42 21.22
N ALA A 191 13.67 -2.21 20.69
CA ALA A 191 12.97 -3.19 19.86
C ALA A 191 12.08 -2.47 18.85
N PRO A 192 11.99 -2.96 17.61
CA PRO A 192 11.09 -2.37 16.63
C PRO A 192 9.65 -2.43 17.15
N SER A 193 8.94 -1.31 17.07
CA SER A 193 7.53 -1.24 17.48
C SER A 193 6.68 -2.35 16.82
N PRO A 194 5.72 -2.98 17.51
CA PRO A 194 4.91 -4.04 16.92
C PRO A 194 4.14 -3.54 15.69
N GLY A 195 4.33 -4.17 14.53
CA GLY A 195 3.78 -3.69 13.25
C GLY A 195 2.26 -3.55 13.22
N GLU A 196 1.53 -4.48 13.85
CA GLU A 196 0.06 -4.39 13.99
C GLU A 196 -0.37 -3.15 14.79
N LEU A 197 0.38 -2.82 15.84
CA LEU A 197 0.09 -1.69 16.71
C LEU A 197 0.39 -0.36 16.01
N VAL A 198 1.53 -0.26 15.32
CA VAL A 198 1.90 0.90 14.48
C VAL A 198 0.84 1.13 13.41
N THR A 199 0.41 0.07 12.72
CA THR A 199 -0.63 0.15 11.69
C THR A 199 -1.97 0.63 12.27
N ALA A 200 -2.39 0.11 13.42
CA ALA A 200 -3.64 0.54 14.06
C ALA A 200 -3.56 1.99 14.57
N ALA A 201 -2.43 2.41 15.12
CA ALA A 201 -2.19 3.79 15.56
C ALA A 201 -2.15 4.77 14.37
N SER A 202 -1.49 4.37 13.29
CA SER A 202 -1.40 5.11 12.03
C SER A 202 -2.78 5.34 11.40
N LYS A 203 -3.60 4.30 11.30
CA LYS A 203 -4.99 4.41 10.81
C LYS A 203 -5.84 5.33 11.67
N LEU A 204 -5.70 5.27 13.00
CA LEU A 204 -6.40 6.18 13.90
C LEU A 204 -5.94 7.62 13.65
N TYR A 205 -4.64 7.88 13.62
CA TYR A 205 -4.08 9.20 13.35
C TYR A 205 -4.56 9.77 12.00
N ALA A 206 -4.58 8.94 10.96
CA ALA A 206 -5.00 9.32 9.61
C ALA A 206 -6.48 9.74 9.48
N VAL A 207 -7.34 9.33 10.42
CA VAL A 207 -8.77 9.73 10.45
C VAL A 207 -9.08 10.85 11.45
N LEU A 208 -8.14 11.22 12.34
CA LEU A 208 -8.33 12.34 13.27
C LEU A 208 -8.67 13.68 12.58
N PRO A 209 -8.16 14.00 11.38
CA PRO A 209 -8.58 15.20 10.68
C PRO A 209 -10.09 15.33 10.49
N CYS A 210 -10.84 14.22 10.42
CA CYS A 210 -12.30 14.25 10.30
C CYS A 210 -13.00 14.96 11.47
N THR A 211 -12.36 15.06 12.65
CA THR A 211 -12.92 15.78 13.81
C THR A 211 -12.91 17.30 13.64
N GLY A 212 -12.20 17.84 12.65
CA GLY A 212 -12.17 19.28 12.32
C GLY A 212 -13.47 19.83 11.75
N GLY A 213 -14.48 18.99 11.54
CA GLY A 213 -15.76 19.37 10.94
C GLY A 213 -15.63 19.71 9.46
N LYS A 214 -16.65 20.37 8.90
CA LYS A 214 -16.74 20.59 7.43
C LYS A 214 -15.64 21.49 6.87
N VAL A 215 -15.17 22.47 7.63
CA VAL A 215 -14.21 23.49 7.15
C VAL A 215 -12.80 23.20 7.65
N GLY A 216 -12.65 22.73 8.90
CA GLY A 216 -11.33 22.50 9.51
C GLY A 216 -10.67 21.18 9.10
N ALA A 217 -11.43 20.19 8.63
CA ALA A 217 -10.87 18.85 8.37
C ALA A 217 -9.77 18.84 7.30
N SER A 218 -9.92 19.62 6.22
CA SER A 218 -8.88 19.73 5.19
C SER A 218 -7.59 20.36 5.72
N ASN A 219 -7.72 21.38 6.58
CA ASN A 219 -6.58 22.09 7.17
C ASN A 219 -5.85 21.20 8.18
N LEU A 220 -6.60 20.47 9.02
CA LEU A 220 -6.01 19.49 9.93
C LEU A 220 -5.32 18.36 9.17
N TRP A 221 -5.93 17.84 8.10
CA TRP A 221 -5.32 16.80 7.28
C TRP A 221 -4.01 17.28 6.65
N ARG A 222 -4.02 18.49 6.09
CA ARG A 222 -2.82 19.12 5.51
C ARG A 222 -1.72 19.28 6.56
N LYS A 223 -2.05 19.80 7.74
CA LYS A 223 -1.14 19.97 8.87
C LYS A 223 -0.54 18.63 9.30
N SER A 224 -1.35 17.62 9.54
CA SER A 224 -0.89 16.27 9.91
C SER A 224 0.04 15.68 8.85
N LEU A 225 -0.25 15.89 7.56
CA LEU A 225 0.62 15.43 6.49
C LEU A 225 1.97 16.16 6.47
N ASP A 226 1.98 17.49 6.62
CA ASP A 226 3.23 18.27 6.65
C ASP A 226 4.09 17.93 7.86
N GLU A 227 3.50 17.82 9.06
CA GLU A 227 4.20 17.40 10.28
C GLU A 227 4.78 15.99 10.13
N THR A 228 4.02 15.06 9.52
CA THR A 228 4.50 13.70 9.28
C THR A 228 5.63 13.68 8.25
N LEU A 229 5.57 14.50 7.20
CA LEU A 229 6.65 14.65 6.22
C LEU A 229 7.94 15.15 6.89
N GLU A 230 7.83 16.14 7.76
CA GLU A 230 8.97 16.72 8.49
C GLU A 230 9.57 15.72 9.46
N PHE A 231 8.73 15.01 10.23
CA PHE A 231 9.15 13.92 11.10
C PHE A 231 9.90 12.82 10.33
N THR A 232 9.34 12.39 9.19
CA THR A 232 9.93 11.33 8.36
C THR A 232 11.26 11.78 7.74
N GLN A 233 11.33 13.02 7.27
CA GLN A 233 12.55 13.61 6.71
C GLN A 233 13.62 13.83 7.78
N ALA A 234 13.25 14.19 9.01
CA ALA A 234 14.18 14.30 10.13
C ALA A 234 14.77 12.93 10.46
N ALA A 235 13.94 11.88 10.60
CA ALA A 235 14.40 10.52 10.85
C ALA A 235 15.36 10.02 9.75
N LEU A 236 15.05 10.30 8.49
CA LEU A 236 15.95 9.99 7.37
C LEU A 236 17.26 10.78 7.45
N SER A 237 17.19 12.09 7.76
CA SER A 237 18.38 12.93 7.91
C SER A 237 19.29 12.41 9.02
N TRP A 238 18.75 11.93 10.14
CA TRP A 238 19.54 11.30 11.21
C TRP A 238 20.22 10.01 10.77
N LEU A 239 19.57 9.19 9.94
CA LEU A 239 20.18 8.00 9.35
C LEU A 239 21.28 8.33 8.33
N LYS A 240 21.14 9.47 7.63
CA LYS A 240 22.09 9.94 6.60
C LYS A 240 23.19 10.85 7.14
N ALA A 241 23.03 11.47 8.31
CA ALA A 241 23.93 12.52 8.77
C ALA A 241 25.37 12.00 8.87
N ASP A 242 26.23 12.54 8.02
CA ASP A 242 27.68 12.39 8.17
C ASP A 242 28.08 13.19 9.40
N PHE A 243 28.84 12.57 10.30
CA PHE A 243 29.39 13.23 11.50
C PHE A 243 30.46 14.26 11.08
N GLN A 244 30.08 15.29 10.34
CA GLN A 244 30.92 16.45 10.07
C GLN A 244 31.08 17.23 11.38
N GLY A 245 31.92 16.70 12.27
CA GLY A 245 32.71 17.37 13.31
C GLY A 245 32.04 18.17 14.42
N ASN A 246 30.83 18.69 14.24
CA ASN A 246 30.32 19.79 15.08
C ASN A 246 29.06 19.45 15.89
N GLN A 247 28.52 18.23 15.82
CA GLN A 247 27.47 17.79 16.74
C GLN A 247 28.09 16.98 17.88
N SER A 248 28.43 17.68 18.96
CA SER A 248 29.12 17.22 20.16
C SER A 248 28.25 16.41 21.14
N THR A 249 27.01 16.08 20.79
CA THR A 249 26.15 15.23 21.61
C THR A 249 26.29 13.77 21.19
N GLN A 250 27.14 13.07 21.92
CA GLN A 250 27.46 11.65 21.83
C GLN A 250 26.25 10.74 22.12
N GLU A 251 25.31 10.64 21.18
CA GLU A 251 24.32 9.56 21.25
C GLU A 251 24.90 8.27 20.65
N ASP A 252 24.75 7.15 21.37
CA ASP A 252 25.23 5.83 20.95
C ASP A 252 24.54 5.40 19.63
N PRO A 253 25.30 5.08 18.56
CA PRO A 253 24.77 4.50 17.31
C PRO A 253 23.86 3.31 17.48
N MET A 254 24.08 2.50 18.52
CA MET A 254 23.25 1.35 18.84
C MET A 254 21.83 1.73 19.25
N ILE A 255 21.62 2.99 19.70
CA ILE A 255 20.33 3.50 20.15
C ILE A 255 19.66 4.32 19.04
N TYR A 256 20.37 5.30 18.47
CA TYR A 256 19.73 6.24 17.55
C TYR A 256 19.44 5.64 16.17
N ILE A 257 20.25 4.69 15.67
CA ILE A 257 20.01 4.08 14.35
C ILE A 257 18.72 3.25 14.36
N PRO A 258 18.51 2.28 15.29
CA PRO A 258 17.26 1.54 15.35
C PRO A 258 16.05 2.43 15.63
N LEU A 259 16.20 3.43 16.50
CA LEU A 259 15.14 4.39 16.81
C LEU A 259 14.69 5.16 15.55
N ASN A 260 15.63 5.74 14.81
CA ASN A 260 15.30 6.53 13.63
C ASN A 260 14.82 5.66 12.46
N LEU A 261 15.27 4.41 12.35
CA LEU A 261 14.71 3.46 11.41
C LEU A 261 13.25 3.11 11.76
N ASP A 262 12.95 2.92 13.05
CA ASP A 262 11.58 2.65 13.50
C ASP A 262 10.66 3.87 13.32
N ARG A 263 11.16 5.08 13.61
CA ARG A 263 10.47 6.35 13.31
C ARG A 263 10.21 6.52 11.82
N LEU A 264 11.19 6.21 10.97
CA LEU A 264 11.04 6.26 9.53
C LEU A 264 9.94 5.30 9.08
N ARG A 265 9.94 4.06 9.58
CA ARG A 265 8.88 3.07 9.31
C ARG A 265 7.49 3.56 9.74
N ALA A 266 7.38 4.11 10.94
CA ALA A 266 6.12 4.66 11.44
C ALA A 266 5.64 5.85 10.60
N GLY A 267 6.53 6.80 10.29
CA GLY A 267 6.24 7.98 9.47
C GLY A 267 5.75 7.60 8.07
N ILE A 268 6.43 6.66 7.41
CA ILE A 268 6.02 6.15 6.09
C ILE A 268 4.65 5.46 6.15
N THR A 269 4.39 4.67 7.19
CA THR A 269 3.08 4.02 7.40
C THR A 269 1.97 5.08 7.54
N VAL A 270 2.22 6.13 8.33
CA VAL A 270 1.29 7.26 8.52
C VAL A 270 1.04 8.02 7.23
N LEU A 271 2.08 8.30 6.44
CA LEU A 271 1.93 8.94 5.13
C LEU A 271 1.06 8.09 4.20
N CYS A 272 1.29 6.77 4.14
CA CYS A 272 0.47 5.86 3.34
C CYS A 272 -0.99 5.85 3.77
N ASP A 273 -1.27 5.79 5.08
CA ASP A 273 -2.64 5.79 5.61
C ASP A 273 -3.33 7.16 5.43
N LEU A 274 -2.62 8.29 5.65
CA LEU A 274 -3.14 9.64 5.39
C LEU A 274 -3.51 9.83 3.92
N LEU A 275 -2.65 9.40 3.00
CA LEU A 275 -2.88 9.47 1.57
C LEU A 275 -4.06 8.61 1.11
N SER A 276 -4.46 7.64 1.92
CA SER A 276 -5.53 6.68 1.64
C SER A 276 -6.81 6.95 2.42
N SER A 277 -6.77 7.87 3.39
CA SER A 277 -7.88 8.06 4.31
C SER A 277 -9.03 8.78 3.60
N PRO A 278 -10.29 8.41 3.91
CA PRO A 278 -11.43 9.06 3.30
C PRO A 278 -11.52 10.51 3.79
N THR A 279 -11.67 11.44 2.85
CA THR A 279 -11.88 12.85 3.14
C THR A 279 -13.28 13.27 2.68
N SER A 280 -13.96 14.10 3.47
CA SER A 280 -15.31 14.59 3.12
C SER A 280 -15.27 15.72 2.08
N ARG A 281 -14.09 16.31 1.85
CA ARG A 281 -13.82 17.39 0.91
C ARG A 281 -12.46 17.18 0.26
N PRO A 282 -12.25 17.70 -0.96
CA PRO A 282 -10.93 17.71 -1.58
C PRO A 282 -9.86 18.33 -0.66
N VAL A 283 -8.70 17.70 -0.60
CA VAL A 283 -7.54 18.15 0.18
C VAL A 283 -6.37 18.52 -0.74
N GLN A 284 -5.51 19.42 -0.28
CA GLN A 284 -4.30 19.80 -1.01
C GLN A 284 -3.16 18.86 -0.67
N VAL A 285 -2.65 18.12 -1.67
CA VAL A 285 -1.56 17.16 -1.50
C VAL A 285 -0.24 17.78 -2.00
N PRO A 286 0.83 17.85 -1.18
CA PRO A 286 2.11 18.47 -1.53
C PRO A 286 2.97 17.52 -2.38
N MET A 287 2.52 17.22 -3.60
CA MET A 287 3.15 16.19 -4.44
C MET A 287 4.64 16.42 -4.69
N GLY A 288 5.10 17.68 -4.72
CA GLY A 288 6.52 18.01 -4.82
C GLY A 288 7.34 17.53 -3.61
N ARG A 289 6.88 17.77 -2.37
CA ARG A 289 7.57 17.31 -1.15
C ARG A 289 7.54 15.78 -1.04
N LEU A 290 6.40 15.16 -1.35
CA LEU A 290 6.26 13.69 -1.36
C LEU A 290 7.20 13.03 -2.37
N SER A 291 7.23 13.54 -3.60
CA SER A 291 8.12 13.02 -4.64
C SER A 291 9.59 13.21 -4.27
N LYS A 292 9.94 14.36 -3.68
CA LYS A 292 11.30 14.63 -3.19
C LYS A 292 11.70 13.63 -2.10
N LEU A 293 10.82 13.36 -1.14
CA LEU A 293 11.04 12.36 -0.09
C LEU A 293 11.24 10.96 -0.70
N CYS A 294 10.37 10.52 -1.60
CA CYS A 294 10.48 9.23 -2.29
C CYS A 294 11.83 9.10 -3.02
N ILE A 295 12.22 10.12 -3.81
CA ILE A 295 13.50 10.13 -4.51
C ILE A 295 14.67 10.08 -3.52
N THR A 296 14.59 10.82 -2.41
CA THR A 296 15.68 10.86 -1.41
C THR A 296 15.86 9.51 -0.73
N LEU A 297 14.76 8.82 -0.42
CA LEU A 297 14.77 7.46 0.14
C LEU A 297 15.29 6.43 -0.88
N LEU A 298 14.84 6.52 -2.14
CA LEU A 298 15.31 5.64 -3.21
C LEU A 298 16.79 5.86 -3.53
N SER A 299 17.29 7.09 -3.41
CA SER A 299 18.69 7.43 -3.67
C SER A 299 19.64 7.02 -2.54
N CYS A 300 19.15 6.49 -1.41
CA CYS A 300 20.03 5.94 -0.38
C CYS A 300 20.83 4.75 -0.94
N ASP A 301 22.15 4.76 -0.78
CA ASP A 301 23.03 3.69 -1.24
C ASP A 301 23.97 3.24 -0.12
N ALA A 302 24.20 1.93 -0.02
CA ALA A 302 25.09 1.36 0.99
C ALA A 302 26.57 1.65 0.69
N THR A 303 26.88 2.07 -0.54
CA THR A 303 28.25 2.31 -1.02
C THR A 303 28.68 3.78 -0.96
N GLU A 304 27.82 4.70 -0.51
CA GLU A 304 28.21 6.10 -0.31
C GLU A 304 29.28 6.15 0.79
N ARG A 305 30.54 6.37 0.39
CA ARG A 305 31.68 6.51 1.32
C ARG A 305 31.73 7.94 1.82
N SER A 306 31.30 8.13 3.06
CA SER A 306 31.35 9.42 3.75
C SER A 306 32.71 9.66 4.39
N GLY A 307 33.66 10.28 3.67
CA GLY A 307 34.92 10.82 4.22
C GLY A 307 35.90 9.81 4.82
N ASP A 308 37.15 10.24 5.04
CA ASP A 308 38.27 9.34 5.38
C ASP A 308 38.37 8.93 6.87
N TYR A 309 37.40 9.29 7.73
CA TYR A 309 37.53 9.13 9.20
C TYR A 309 36.29 8.60 9.95
N VAL A 310 35.39 7.86 9.30
CA VAL A 310 34.22 7.27 9.98
C VAL A 310 34.54 5.84 10.44
N GLU A 311 34.12 5.49 11.67
CA GLU A 311 34.29 4.15 12.24
C GLU A 311 33.61 3.07 11.36
N SER A 312 34.32 1.98 11.03
CA SER A 312 33.81 0.92 10.14
C SER A 312 32.52 0.29 10.67
N SER A 313 32.41 0.07 11.98
CA SER A 313 31.24 -0.52 12.63
C SER A 313 29.96 0.29 12.37
N LEU A 314 30.08 1.61 12.41
CA LEU A 314 29.00 2.55 12.16
C LEU A 314 28.56 2.53 10.69
N ILE A 315 29.52 2.46 9.76
CA ILE A 315 29.23 2.32 8.32
C ILE A 315 28.46 1.03 8.07
N ASP A 316 28.89 -0.09 8.67
CA ASP A 316 28.23 -1.39 8.52
C ASP A 316 26.80 -1.37 9.09
N MET A 317 26.60 -0.75 10.26
CA MET A 317 25.27 -0.57 10.84
C MET A 317 24.36 0.25 9.92
N ARG A 318 24.84 1.37 9.37
CA ARG A 318 24.07 2.19 8.44
C ARG A 318 23.76 1.45 7.15
N ALA A 319 24.76 0.81 6.55
CA ALA A 319 24.60 -0.01 5.34
C ALA A 319 23.56 -1.11 5.55
N SER A 320 23.47 -1.69 6.75
CA SER A 320 22.45 -2.69 7.10
C SER A 320 21.01 -2.16 7.12
N THR A 321 20.81 -0.84 7.33
CA THR A 321 19.48 -0.22 7.31
C THR A 321 18.96 0.09 5.91
N VAL A 322 19.86 0.22 4.93
CA VAL A 322 19.53 0.65 3.56
C VAL A 322 18.46 -0.23 2.88
N PRO A 323 18.50 -1.58 2.97
CA PRO A 323 17.43 -2.41 2.42
C PRO A 323 16.04 -2.10 2.99
N ALA A 324 15.95 -1.85 4.31
CA ALA A 324 14.69 -1.48 4.94
C ALA A 324 14.21 -0.09 4.47
N ILE A 325 15.14 0.85 4.26
CA ILE A 325 14.81 2.17 3.68
C ILE A 325 14.23 2.00 2.27
N TRP A 326 14.78 1.10 1.44
CA TRP A 326 14.27 0.84 0.09
C TRP A 326 12.87 0.22 0.09
N GLU A 327 12.58 -0.72 0.99
CA GLU A 327 11.24 -1.28 1.16
C GLU A 327 10.22 -0.20 1.51
N LEU A 328 10.55 0.65 2.49
CA LEU A 328 9.71 1.79 2.88
C LEU A 328 9.52 2.80 1.75
N ALA A 329 10.60 3.09 1.01
CA ALA A 329 10.56 3.96 -0.16
C ALA A 329 9.60 3.41 -1.22
N ALA A 330 9.67 2.10 -1.48
CA ALA A 330 8.84 1.44 -2.46
C ALA A 330 7.36 1.44 -2.07
N ASP A 331 7.02 1.13 -0.82
CA ASP A 331 5.64 1.14 -0.35
C ASP A 331 5.02 2.55 -0.47
N LEU A 332 5.74 3.60 -0.06
CA LEU A 332 5.27 4.98 -0.22
C LEU A 332 5.11 5.36 -1.70
N THR A 333 6.11 5.04 -2.51
CA THR A 333 6.13 5.40 -3.93
C THR A 333 5.04 4.67 -4.70
N GLU A 334 4.85 3.38 -4.46
CA GLU A 334 3.78 2.57 -5.04
C GLU A 334 2.41 3.13 -4.68
N ARG A 335 2.19 3.46 -3.40
CA ARG A 335 0.92 4.03 -2.93
C ARG A 335 0.65 5.38 -3.57
N MET A 336 1.67 6.23 -3.65
CA MET A 336 1.60 7.54 -4.30
C MET A 336 1.27 7.41 -5.79
N LEU A 337 1.94 6.51 -6.52
CA LEU A 337 1.72 6.30 -7.95
C LEU A 337 0.34 5.69 -8.24
N THR A 338 -0.15 4.81 -7.37
CA THR A 338 -1.47 4.17 -7.54
C THR A 338 -2.62 5.13 -7.26
N LEU A 339 -2.51 5.97 -6.23
CA LEU A 339 -3.58 6.89 -5.83
C LEU A 339 -3.53 8.23 -6.58
N TYR A 340 -2.34 8.73 -6.92
CA TYR A 340 -2.12 10.08 -7.44
C TYR A 340 -1.35 10.10 -8.76
N ALA A 341 -1.52 9.08 -9.59
CA ALA A 341 -0.80 8.85 -10.85
C ALA A 341 -0.62 10.11 -11.72
N THR A 342 -1.72 10.79 -12.04
CA THR A 342 -1.72 11.99 -12.89
C THR A 342 -0.91 13.13 -12.30
N TYR A 343 -0.92 13.28 -10.97
CA TYR A 343 -0.20 14.34 -10.27
C TYR A 343 1.27 13.98 -10.01
N ALA A 344 1.60 12.69 -9.93
CA ALA A 344 2.97 12.21 -9.82
C ALA A 344 3.74 12.28 -11.14
N ALA A 345 3.05 12.31 -12.28
CA ALA A 345 3.62 12.26 -13.63
C ALA A 345 4.87 13.13 -13.87
N PRO A 346 4.95 14.40 -13.40
CA PRO A 346 6.16 15.22 -13.60
C PRO A 346 7.43 14.66 -12.97
N ASN A 347 7.30 13.83 -11.92
CA ASN A 347 8.43 13.27 -11.17
C ASN A 347 8.69 11.79 -11.49
N VAL A 348 7.81 11.12 -12.25
CA VAL A 348 7.91 9.68 -12.55
C VAL A 348 9.23 9.34 -13.24
N SER A 349 9.67 10.16 -14.20
CA SER A 349 10.94 9.90 -14.91
C SER A 349 12.15 9.90 -13.97
N ARG A 350 12.16 10.76 -12.95
CA ARG A 350 13.23 10.83 -11.93
C ARG A 350 13.18 9.61 -11.01
N ILE A 351 11.99 9.24 -10.54
CA ILE A 351 11.77 8.02 -9.74
C ILE A 351 12.25 6.79 -10.51
N LEU A 352 11.84 6.66 -11.77
CA LEU A 352 12.22 5.55 -12.64
C LEU A 352 13.71 5.53 -12.97
N SER A 353 14.38 6.69 -12.99
CA SER A 353 15.84 6.77 -13.14
C SER A 353 16.56 6.19 -11.93
N CYS A 354 16.07 6.45 -10.70
CA CYS A 354 16.57 5.80 -9.48
C CYS A 354 16.32 4.29 -9.56
N VAL A 355 15.09 3.87 -9.90
CA VAL A 355 14.74 2.45 -10.06
C VAL A 355 15.65 1.74 -11.08
N ALA A 356 15.91 2.35 -12.24
CA ALA A 356 16.82 1.82 -13.25
C ALA A 356 18.23 1.59 -12.68
N TYR A 357 18.79 2.58 -11.99
CA TYR A 357 20.08 2.45 -11.31
C TYR A 357 20.10 1.30 -10.31
N HIS A 358 19.02 1.07 -9.55
CA HIS A 358 18.96 -0.04 -8.62
C HIS A 358 18.79 -1.40 -9.30
N LEU A 359 18.02 -1.49 -10.38
CA LEU A 359 17.80 -2.75 -11.10
C LEU A 359 19.03 -3.20 -11.90
N GLU A 360 19.90 -2.27 -12.31
CA GLU A 360 21.14 -2.58 -13.04
C GLU A 360 22.22 -3.25 -12.20
N ARG A 361 22.21 -3.09 -10.87
CA ARG A 361 23.20 -3.75 -10.03
C ARG A 361 22.72 -5.13 -9.60
N LYS A 362 23.65 -6.08 -9.56
CA LYS A 362 23.42 -7.41 -9.03
C LYS A 362 23.11 -7.31 -7.53
N ARG A 363 21.86 -7.58 -7.15
CA ARG A 363 21.36 -7.57 -5.77
C ARG A 363 20.63 -8.86 -5.46
N SER A 364 20.40 -9.11 -4.16
CA SER A 364 19.55 -10.22 -3.75
C SER A 364 18.10 -10.01 -4.22
N PRO A 365 17.34 -11.09 -4.49
CA PRO A 365 15.95 -11.00 -4.92
C PRO A 365 15.06 -10.19 -3.97
N SER A 366 15.30 -10.30 -2.65
CA SER A 366 14.59 -9.52 -1.64
C SER A 366 14.78 -8.01 -1.82
N HIS A 367 15.98 -7.56 -2.21
CA HIS A 367 16.28 -6.15 -2.40
C HIS A 367 15.85 -5.64 -3.79
N THR A 368 15.72 -6.52 -4.79
CA THR A 368 15.24 -6.17 -6.14
C THR A 368 13.72 -5.97 -6.16
N LEU A 369 12.99 -6.77 -5.39
CA LEU A 369 11.53 -6.81 -5.39
C LEU A 369 10.85 -5.42 -5.21
N PRO A 370 11.28 -4.56 -4.25
CA PRO A 370 10.66 -3.24 -4.05
C PRO A 370 10.76 -2.36 -5.30
N PHE A 371 11.89 -2.38 -6.00
CA PHE A 371 12.10 -1.58 -7.21
C PHE A 371 11.24 -2.05 -8.38
N LEU A 372 11.04 -3.37 -8.52
CA LEU A 372 10.12 -3.92 -9.52
C LEU A 372 8.66 -3.56 -9.23
N ARG A 373 8.24 -3.53 -7.95
CA ARG A 373 6.90 -3.05 -7.56
C ARG A 373 6.69 -1.60 -7.97
N ILE A 374 7.66 -0.72 -7.71
CA ILE A 374 7.61 0.68 -8.15
C ILE A 374 7.52 0.77 -9.68
N LEU A 375 8.34 0.01 -10.41
CA LEU A 375 8.34 0.01 -11.87
C LEU A 375 6.97 -0.39 -12.42
N VAL A 376 6.39 -1.47 -11.91
CA VAL A 376 5.06 -1.93 -12.32
C VAL A 376 4.00 -0.88 -11.99
N ALA A 377 4.00 -0.33 -10.77
CA ALA A 377 3.05 0.70 -10.37
C ALA A 377 3.18 1.99 -11.21
N ALA A 378 4.42 2.40 -11.52
CA ALA A 378 4.69 3.56 -12.36
C ALA A 378 4.16 3.32 -13.77
N CYS A 379 4.49 2.19 -14.41
CA CYS A 379 4.08 1.91 -15.77
C CYS A 379 2.57 1.61 -15.90
N ALA A 380 1.94 1.03 -14.88
CA ALA A 380 0.51 0.75 -14.89
C ALA A 380 -0.35 2.02 -14.79
N ASN A 381 0.14 3.03 -14.07
CA ASN A 381 -0.63 4.22 -13.74
C ASN A 381 -0.18 5.49 -14.49
N SER A 382 1.05 5.53 -15.00
CA SER A 382 1.55 6.68 -15.77
C SER A 382 1.19 6.54 -17.25
N ARG A 383 0.94 7.68 -17.90
CA ARG A 383 0.91 7.73 -19.37
C ARG A 383 2.32 7.44 -19.91
N ALA A 384 2.39 7.12 -21.22
CA ALA A 384 3.63 6.81 -21.94
C ALA A 384 4.83 7.62 -21.45
N MET A 385 5.97 6.93 -21.28
CA MET A 385 7.16 7.53 -20.69
C MET A 385 7.74 8.55 -21.67
N SER A 386 7.97 9.77 -21.19
CA SER A 386 8.45 10.87 -22.05
C SER A 386 9.89 10.66 -22.55
N ASN A 387 10.66 9.78 -21.91
CA ASN A 387 12.07 9.55 -22.22
C ASN A 387 12.31 8.13 -22.77
N PRO A 388 12.50 7.96 -24.09
CA PRO A 388 12.75 6.66 -24.71
C PRO A 388 14.04 6.00 -24.19
N PHE A 389 15.08 6.79 -23.86
CA PHE A 389 16.33 6.26 -23.30
C PHE A 389 16.07 5.52 -21.99
N LEU A 390 15.24 6.09 -21.12
CA LEU A 390 14.88 5.48 -19.85
C LEU A 390 14.07 4.19 -20.04
N THR A 391 13.13 4.15 -21.00
CA THR A 391 12.41 2.93 -21.38
C THR A 391 13.38 1.81 -21.75
N ASN A 392 14.30 2.09 -22.68
CA ASN A 392 15.26 1.11 -23.16
C ASN A 392 16.21 0.64 -22.04
N ARG A 393 16.66 1.56 -21.18
CA ARG A 393 17.49 1.26 -20.01
C ARG A 393 16.78 0.32 -19.03
N LEU A 394 15.52 0.59 -18.70
CA LEU A 394 14.71 -0.24 -17.81
C LEU A 394 14.47 -1.64 -18.37
N VAL A 395 14.16 -1.76 -19.67
CA VAL A 395 14.01 -3.08 -20.32
C VAL A 395 15.29 -3.89 -20.19
N ARG A 396 16.45 -3.28 -20.49
CA ARG A 396 17.76 -3.94 -20.35
C ARG A 396 18.06 -4.34 -18.91
N ALA A 397 17.69 -3.52 -17.94
CA ALA A 397 17.88 -3.83 -16.52
C ALA A 397 16.99 -4.98 -16.04
N VAL A 398 15.80 -5.17 -16.63
CA VAL A 398 14.84 -6.20 -16.21
C VAL A 398 15.07 -7.56 -16.88
N ILE A 399 15.56 -7.59 -18.12
CA ILE A 399 15.80 -8.83 -18.87
C ILE A 399 16.65 -9.87 -18.10
N PRO A 400 17.78 -9.52 -17.44
CA PRO A 400 18.63 -10.45 -16.70
C PRO A 400 17.90 -11.29 -15.64
N TYR A 401 16.77 -10.81 -15.09
CA TYR A 401 16.01 -11.58 -14.10
C TYR A 401 15.27 -12.78 -14.71
N LEU A 402 15.09 -12.81 -16.03
CA LEU A 402 14.43 -13.89 -16.75
C LEU A 402 15.41 -14.84 -17.44
N THR A 403 16.68 -14.47 -17.59
CA THR A 403 17.66 -15.28 -18.35
C THR A 403 17.99 -16.60 -17.66
N LYS A 404 17.85 -16.68 -16.32
CA LYS A 404 17.97 -17.92 -15.54
C LYS A 404 17.07 -19.06 -16.04
N LEU A 405 15.94 -18.74 -16.68
CA LEU A 405 15.00 -19.72 -17.23
C LEU A 405 15.42 -20.27 -18.60
N ILE A 406 16.34 -19.61 -19.29
CA ILE A 406 16.73 -19.97 -20.67
C ILE A 406 18.11 -20.63 -20.69
N LEU A 407 19.05 -20.14 -19.86
CA LEU A 407 20.41 -20.67 -19.89
C LEU A 407 20.46 -22.09 -19.28
N PRO A 408 20.99 -23.09 -20.02
CA PRO A 408 21.09 -24.46 -19.53
C PRO A 408 22.03 -24.54 -18.30
N GLN A 409 21.62 -25.27 -17.27
CA GLN A 409 22.37 -25.44 -16.01
C GLN A 409 23.76 -26.08 -16.17
N SER A 410 24.09 -26.59 -17.37
CA SER A 410 25.37 -27.25 -17.65
C SER A 410 26.56 -26.28 -17.68
N GLU A 411 26.36 -24.99 -17.93
CA GLU A 411 27.47 -24.02 -18.08
C GLU A 411 27.82 -23.24 -16.80
N THR A 412 26.88 -23.08 -15.87
CA THR A 412 27.09 -22.26 -14.67
C THR A 412 27.94 -22.92 -13.59
N LYS A 413 28.12 -24.24 -13.60
CA LYS A 413 28.93 -24.96 -12.59
C LYS A 413 30.45 -24.85 -12.80
N THR A 414 30.90 -24.36 -13.95
CA THR A 414 32.33 -24.27 -14.27
C THR A 414 32.96 -22.95 -13.81
N ALA A 415 32.16 -21.92 -13.51
CA ALA A 415 32.65 -20.58 -13.16
C ALA A 415 32.83 -20.33 -11.66
N GLU A 416 32.04 -20.95 -10.77
CA GLU A 416 32.15 -20.73 -9.32
C GLU A 416 33.35 -21.43 -8.65
N SER A 417 34.09 -22.28 -9.37
CA SER A 417 35.28 -22.96 -8.84
C SER A 417 36.61 -22.19 -8.98
N VAL A 418 36.60 -20.94 -9.50
CA VAL A 418 37.85 -20.20 -9.80
C VAL A 418 38.17 -19.07 -8.81
N GLU A 419 37.26 -18.64 -7.92
CA GLU A 419 37.53 -17.53 -6.98
C GLU A 419 38.07 -17.94 -5.60
N ALA A 420 38.40 -19.22 -5.37
CA ALA A 420 39.18 -19.64 -4.20
C ALA A 420 40.70 -19.65 -4.48
N GLY A 421 41.23 -18.54 -4.98
CA GLY A 421 42.65 -18.32 -5.27
C GLY A 421 43.44 -17.85 -4.05
N GLY A 422 43.58 -18.70 -3.03
CA GLY A 422 44.38 -18.45 -1.82
C GLY A 422 45.50 -19.47 -1.62
N SER A 423 46.59 -19.29 -2.38
CA SER A 423 47.95 -19.82 -2.18
C SER A 423 48.19 -20.99 -1.19
N SER A 424 48.41 -22.20 -1.70
CA SER A 424 49.50 -23.03 -1.16
C SER A 424 50.12 -23.94 -2.23
N LYS A 425 51.41 -23.71 -2.46
CA LYS A 425 52.30 -24.59 -3.23
C LYS A 425 52.39 -25.93 -2.49
N ARG A 426 51.92 -27.03 -3.09
CA ARG A 426 52.57 -28.34 -2.86
C ARG A 426 52.41 -29.26 -4.07
N LYS A 427 53.56 -29.45 -4.70
CA LYS A 427 53.91 -30.37 -5.77
C LYS A 427 53.50 -31.80 -5.36
N GLY A 428 52.36 -32.28 -5.87
CA GLY A 428 51.80 -33.60 -5.57
C GLY A 428 51.25 -34.25 -6.82
N LYS A 429 52.13 -34.87 -7.60
CA LYS A 429 51.80 -35.65 -8.80
C LYS A 429 51.11 -36.96 -8.38
N ARG A 430 49.77 -36.98 -8.32
CA ARG A 430 48.99 -38.22 -8.39
C ARG A 430 47.81 -38.00 -9.32
N ARG A 431 47.84 -38.72 -10.44
CA ARG A 431 46.74 -38.90 -11.40
C ARG A 431 45.53 -39.45 -10.64
N ALA A 432 44.64 -38.58 -10.18
CA ALA A 432 43.26 -38.95 -9.92
C ALA A 432 42.55 -38.90 -11.28
N ARG A 433 42.37 -40.08 -11.89
CA ARG A 433 41.38 -40.27 -12.96
C ARG A 433 40.06 -39.72 -12.41
N GLY A 434 39.56 -38.64 -13.01
CA GLY A 434 38.18 -38.21 -12.79
C GLY A 434 37.28 -39.41 -13.06
N TYR A 435 36.57 -39.84 -12.02
CA TYR A 435 35.68 -40.98 -12.10
C TYR A 435 34.48 -40.56 -12.95
N GLU A 436 34.33 -41.18 -14.12
CA GLU A 436 33.30 -40.93 -15.14
C GLU A 436 31.85 -41.22 -14.64
N GLY A 437 31.68 -41.53 -13.36
CA GLY A 437 30.40 -41.79 -12.70
C GLY A 437 29.93 -40.70 -11.73
N ASP A 438 30.65 -39.60 -11.51
CA ASP A 438 30.24 -38.56 -10.54
C ASP A 438 29.02 -37.72 -11.01
N GLU A 439 28.74 -37.72 -12.31
CA GLU A 439 27.53 -37.09 -12.85
C GLU A 439 26.25 -37.89 -12.54
N VAL A 440 26.38 -39.20 -12.30
CA VAL A 440 25.25 -40.10 -11.99
C VAL A 440 24.73 -39.88 -10.56
N PHE A 441 25.52 -39.26 -9.67
CA PHE A 441 25.16 -39.05 -8.27
C PHE A 441 24.69 -37.64 -7.94
N LYS A 442 24.73 -36.68 -8.88
CA LYS A 442 24.12 -35.35 -8.71
C LYS A 442 22.63 -35.38 -9.11
N THR A 443 21.86 -36.21 -8.43
CA THR A 443 20.47 -36.57 -8.78
C THR A 443 19.40 -35.52 -8.43
N ASN A 444 19.77 -34.35 -7.92
CA ASN A 444 18.83 -33.23 -7.78
C ASN A 444 19.32 -32.05 -8.63
N PRO A 445 18.83 -31.90 -9.88
CA PRO A 445 18.90 -30.60 -10.54
C PRO A 445 18.29 -29.57 -9.59
N GLY A 446 19.05 -28.54 -9.26
CA GLY A 446 18.56 -27.47 -8.40
C GLY A 446 17.34 -26.82 -9.04
N VAL A 447 16.34 -26.48 -8.22
CA VAL A 447 15.20 -25.66 -8.66
C VAL A 447 15.71 -24.30 -9.14
N PHE A 448 15.20 -23.79 -10.25
CA PHE A 448 15.57 -22.48 -10.80
C PHE A 448 15.29 -21.34 -9.81
N PHE A 449 14.15 -21.42 -9.11
CA PHE A 449 13.75 -20.46 -8.09
C PHE A 449 13.57 -21.19 -6.76
N GLY A 450 14.52 -20.97 -5.85
CA GLY A 450 14.57 -21.63 -4.55
C GLY A 450 13.75 -20.91 -3.48
N SER A 451 13.42 -19.64 -3.72
CA SER A 451 12.72 -18.77 -2.76
C SER A 451 11.49 -18.07 -3.36
N LEU A 452 10.52 -17.75 -2.50
CA LEU A 452 9.31 -17.01 -2.87
C LEU A 452 9.62 -15.60 -3.40
N HIS A 453 10.71 -14.97 -2.94
CA HIS A 453 11.14 -13.66 -3.46
C HIS A 453 11.62 -13.76 -4.91
N GLU A 454 12.33 -14.82 -5.28
CA GLU A 454 12.75 -15.05 -6.68
C GLU A 454 11.54 -15.26 -7.60
N GLU A 455 10.57 -16.06 -7.15
CA GLU A 455 9.29 -16.27 -7.85
C GLU A 455 8.58 -14.93 -8.13
N GLN A 456 8.47 -14.07 -7.10
CA GLN A 456 7.84 -12.77 -7.23
C GLN A 456 8.61 -11.80 -8.13
N VAL A 457 9.96 -11.79 -8.04
CA VAL A 457 10.82 -10.99 -8.92
C VAL A 457 10.53 -11.33 -10.38
N VAL A 458 10.51 -12.62 -10.74
CA VAL A 458 10.22 -13.07 -12.10
C VAL A 458 8.83 -12.64 -12.57
N MET A 459 7.82 -12.81 -11.72
CA MET A 459 6.43 -12.44 -12.04
C MET A 459 6.23 -10.94 -12.22
N LEU A 460 6.92 -10.11 -11.45
CA LEU A 460 6.91 -8.66 -11.60
C LEU A 460 7.79 -8.20 -12.77
N SER A 461 8.90 -8.88 -13.06
CA SER A 461 9.72 -8.60 -14.25
C SER A 461 8.93 -8.82 -15.53
N ILE A 462 8.18 -9.91 -15.66
CA ILE A 462 7.31 -10.17 -16.82
C ILE A 462 6.22 -9.10 -16.94
N GLU A 463 5.63 -8.69 -15.81
CA GLU A 463 4.61 -7.64 -15.81
C GLU A 463 5.18 -6.27 -16.18
N ALA A 464 6.36 -5.92 -15.66
CA ALA A 464 7.06 -4.69 -16.02
C ALA A 464 7.38 -4.68 -17.52
N LEU A 465 7.92 -5.77 -18.06
CA LEU A 465 8.20 -5.90 -19.50
C LEU A 465 6.93 -5.83 -20.36
N ARG A 466 5.79 -6.34 -19.88
CA ARG A 466 4.50 -6.17 -20.56
C ARG A 466 4.17 -4.69 -20.74
N PHE A 467 4.29 -3.89 -19.68
CA PHE A 467 3.99 -2.46 -19.76
C PHE A 467 5.03 -1.72 -20.59
N LEU A 468 6.33 -1.97 -20.36
CA LEU A 468 7.42 -1.33 -21.11
C LEU A 468 7.39 -1.66 -22.61
N SER A 469 6.97 -2.87 -23.00
CA SER A 469 6.82 -3.24 -24.41
C SER A 469 5.67 -2.54 -25.13
N SER A 470 4.72 -1.99 -24.37
CA SER A 470 3.60 -1.21 -24.89
C SER A 470 3.95 0.28 -25.04
N ASP A 471 5.11 0.70 -24.51
CA ASP A 471 5.58 2.07 -24.62
C ASP A 471 6.10 2.36 -26.05
N PRO A 472 5.68 3.46 -26.69
CA PRO A 472 6.09 3.78 -28.05
C PRO A 472 7.57 4.21 -28.14
N GLY A 473 8.23 4.54 -27.02
CA GLY A 473 9.63 4.97 -26.97
C GLY A 473 10.65 3.83 -26.98
N ILE A 474 10.23 2.56 -26.99
CA ILE A 474 11.15 1.43 -27.07
C ILE A 474 11.83 1.37 -28.44
N SER A 475 13.16 1.21 -28.46
CA SER A 475 13.91 1.11 -29.72
C SER A 475 13.56 -0.21 -30.43
N PRO A 476 13.58 -0.25 -31.77
CA PRO A 476 13.28 -1.47 -32.52
C PRO A 476 14.15 -2.66 -32.10
N GLU A 477 15.43 -2.42 -31.84
CA GLU A 477 16.42 -3.44 -31.47
C GLU A 477 16.12 -4.04 -30.10
N VAL A 478 15.82 -3.19 -29.10
CA VAL A 478 15.47 -3.63 -27.75
C VAL A 478 14.13 -4.37 -27.76
N TYR A 479 13.16 -3.89 -28.55
CA TYR A 479 11.87 -4.55 -28.71
C TYR A 479 11.97 -5.91 -29.41
N SER A 480 12.84 -6.03 -30.41
CA SER A 480 13.17 -7.27 -31.11
C SER A 480 13.73 -8.32 -30.14
N VAL A 481 14.78 -7.97 -29.38
CA VAL A 481 15.38 -8.85 -28.36
C VAL A 481 14.37 -9.24 -27.29
N LEU A 482 13.57 -8.28 -26.80
CA LEU A 482 12.54 -8.54 -25.80
C LEU A 482 11.47 -9.52 -26.30
N SER A 483 11.01 -9.34 -27.54
CA SER A 483 9.99 -10.20 -28.14
C SER A 483 10.52 -11.63 -28.33
N ARG A 484 11.76 -11.77 -28.84
CA ARG A 484 12.44 -13.07 -28.97
C ARG A 484 12.59 -13.75 -27.61
N LEU A 485 13.02 -13.01 -26.58
CA LEU A 485 13.20 -13.52 -25.22
C LEU A 485 11.89 -14.08 -24.64
N LEU A 486 10.82 -13.30 -24.66
CA LEU A 486 9.53 -13.69 -24.07
C LEU A 486 8.89 -14.88 -24.80
N LEU A 487 8.99 -14.93 -26.14
CA LEU A 487 8.54 -16.09 -26.91
C LEU A 487 9.39 -17.34 -26.62
N SER A 488 10.71 -17.19 -26.55
CA SER A 488 11.61 -18.29 -26.22
C SER A 488 11.34 -18.83 -24.81
N LEU A 489 11.11 -17.95 -23.83
CA LEU A 489 10.71 -18.31 -22.47
C LEU A 489 9.40 -19.10 -22.47
N PHE A 490 8.39 -18.61 -23.19
CA PHE A 490 7.07 -19.26 -23.23
C PHE A 490 7.16 -20.66 -23.86
N LEU A 491 7.92 -20.80 -24.95
CA LEU A 491 8.17 -22.09 -25.60
C LEU A 491 8.96 -23.03 -24.68
N HIS A 492 10.05 -22.55 -24.08
CA HIS A 492 10.89 -23.36 -23.20
C HIS A 492 10.15 -23.83 -21.94
N LEU A 493 9.39 -22.93 -21.31
CA LEU A 493 8.64 -23.22 -20.09
C LEU A 493 7.60 -24.34 -20.29
N SER A 494 7.03 -24.46 -21.49
CA SER A 494 6.09 -25.53 -21.81
C SER A 494 6.71 -26.94 -21.77
N GLY A 495 8.02 -27.04 -22.04
CA GLY A 495 8.78 -28.27 -21.96
C GLY A 495 9.41 -28.54 -20.58
N LEU A 496 9.46 -27.53 -19.70
CA LEU A 496 10.03 -27.68 -18.36
C LEU A 496 9.03 -28.32 -17.39
N PRO A 497 9.41 -29.39 -16.66
CA PRO A 497 8.57 -29.92 -15.59
C PRO A 497 8.43 -28.88 -14.45
N PRO A 498 7.23 -28.71 -13.87
CA PRO A 498 6.98 -27.72 -12.83
C PRO A 498 7.92 -27.79 -11.63
N SER A 499 8.35 -29.00 -11.24
CA SER A 499 9.26 -29.25 -10.13
C SER A 499 10.68 -28.73 -10.33
N LEU A 500 11.11 -28.46 -11.58
CA LEU A 500 12.40 -27.82 -11.85
C LEU A 500 12.33 -26.30 -11.72
N VAL A 501 11.16 -25.70 -11.91
CA VAL A 501 10.99 -24.25 -11.87
C VAL A 501 10.93 -23.74 -10.43
N SER A 502 10.06 -24.33 -9.60
CA SER A 502 9.92 -23.98 -8.19
C SER A 502 9.43 -25.18 -7.37
N LYS A 503 9.65 -25.13 -6.05
CA LYS A 503 9.01 -26.02 -5.07
C LYS A 503 7.49 -25.85 -5.05
N ASN A 504 6.98 -24.66 -5.36
CA ASN A 504 5.56 -24.38 -5.47
C ASN A 504 5.07 -24.71 -6.89
N LEU A 505 4.40 -25.86 -7.04
CA LEU A 505 3.92 -26.32 -8.35
C LEU A 505 2.89 -25.37 -8.99
N ALA A 506 2.16 -24.58 -8.19
CA ALA A 506 1.20 -23.60 -8.72
C ALA A 506 1.91 -22.47 -9.48
N PHE A 507 3.13 -22.12 -9.07
CA PHE A 507 3.93 -21.06 -9.68
C PHE A 507 4.18 -21.29 -11.18
N HIS A 508 4.42 -22.54 -11.61
CA HIS A 508 4.62 -22.86 -13.03
C HIS A 508 3.39 -22.50 -13.88
N ASN A 509 2.19 -22.82 -13.39
CA ASN A 509 0.94 -22.50 -14.07
C ASN A 509 0.70 -20.98 -14.13
N ASP A 510 0.93 -20.27 -13.02
CA ASP A 510 0.79 -18.82 -12.95
C ASP A 510 1.77 -18.11 -13.89
N LEU A 511 3.03 -18.56 -13.90
CA LEU A 511 4.08 -18.07 -14.78
C LEU A 511 3.75 -18.31 -16.26
N SER A 512 3.30 -19.53 -16.59
CA SER A 512 2.91 -19.92 -17.94
C SER A 512 1.72 -19.09 -18.43
N SER A 513 0.68 -18.92 -17.60
CA SER A 513 -0.48 -18.08 -17.92
C SER A 513 -0.08 -16.62 -18.12
N LYS A 514 0.80 -16.09 -17.29
CA LYS A 514 1.23 -14.69 -17.40
C LYS A 514 2.09 -14.45 -18.64
N LEU A 515 3.03 -15.35 -18.94
CA LEU A 515 3.82 -15.28 -20.19
C LEU A 515 2.94 -15.40 -21.43
N GLN A 516 1.96 -16.30 -21.41
CA GLN A 516 0.98 -16.44 -22.50
C GLN A 516 0.26 -15.11 -22.76
N ASP A 517 -0.27 -14.48 -21.71
CA ASP A 517 -0.98 -13.20 -21.84
C ASP A 517 -0.07 -12.08 -22.36
N VAL A 518 1.19 -12.04 -21.92
CA VAL A 518 2.18 -11.07 -22.42
C VAL A 518 2.52 -11.33 -23.88
N CYS A 519 2.74 -12.58 -24.29
CA CYS A 519 3.08 -12.90 -25.68
C CYS A 519 1.91 -12.63 -26.64
N ILE A 520 0.67 -12.90 -26.22
CA ILE A 520 -0.54 -12.54 -26.99
C ILE A 520 -0.63 -11.02 -27.12
N LYS A 521 -0.37 -10.28 -26.03
CA LYS A 521 -0.35 -8.82 -26.06
C LYS A 521 0.72 -8.31 -27.04
N LEU A 522 1.94 -8.84 -26.99
CA LEU A 522 3.02 -8.48 -27.91
C LEU A 522 2.63 -8.71 -29.37
N ALA A 523 2.06 -9.87 -29.68
CA ALA A 523 1.57 -10.20 -31.01
C ALA A 523 0.46 -9.25 -31.47
N SER A 524 -0.39 -8.75 -30.56
CA SER A 524 -1.44 -7.80 -30.89
C SER A 524 -0.96 -6.35 -31.09
N THR A 525 0.17 -5.97 -30.48
CA THR A 525 0.62 -4.56 -30.45
C THR A 525 1.30 -4.13 -31.74
N LYS A 526 2.15 -4.99 -32.34
CA LYS A 526 2.89 -4.66 -33.57
C LYS A 526 2.67 -5.71 -34.65
N PRO A 527 2.24 -5.31 -35.87
CA PRO A 527 1.90 -6.25 -36.95
C PRO A 527 3.09 -7.12 -37.39
N VAL A 528 4.32 -6.59 -37.30
CA VAL A 528 5.53 -7.34 -37.67
C VAL A 528 5.78 -8.51 -36.69
N VAL A 529 5.57 -8.32 -35.39
CA VAL A 529 5.66 -9.41 -34.41
C VAL A 529 4.52 -10.40 -34.60
N MET A 530 3.31 -9.90 -34.89
CA MET A 530 2.14 -10.74 -35.13
C MET A 530 2.41 -11.85 -36.15
N GLY A 531 2.91 -11.49 -37.34
CA GLY A 531 3.08 -12.45 -38.43
C GLY A 531 4.02 -13.63 -38.10
N ARG A 532 5.03 -13.40 -37.25
CA ARG A 532 6.03 -14.41 -36.92
C ARG A 532 5.78 -15.09 -35.56
N ALA A 533 5.20 -14.39 -34.59
CA ALA A 533 4.89 -14.92 -33.27
C ALA A 533 3.60 -15.75 -33.24
N LEU A 534 2.59 -15.36 -34.04
CA LEU A 534 1.26 -15.98 -33.99
C LEU A 534 1.28 -17.50 -34.27
N PRO A 535 2.02 -18.02 -35.28
CA PRO A 535 2.09 -19.47 -35.50
C PRO A 535 2.66 -20.24 -34.29
N LEU A 536 3.65 -19.66 -33.61
CA LEU A 536 4.26 -20.25 -32.41
C LEU A 536 3.26 -20.28 -31.24
N LEU A 537 2.49 -19.21 -31.08
CA LEU A 537 1.45 -19.13 -30.06
C LEU A 537 0.30 -20.11 -30.34
N MET A 538 -0.16 -20.22 -31.60
CA MET A 538 -1.21 -21.15 -32.00
C MET A 538 -0.90 -22.60 -31.62
N ASN A 539 0.33 -23.04 -31.86
CA ASN A 539 0.76 -24.40 -31.57
C ASN A 539 0.71 -24.73 -30.07
N LEU A 540 1.01 -23.76 -29.21
CA LEU A 540 0.96 -23.93 -27.75
C LEU A 540 -0.47 -23.80 -27.20
N LEU A 541 -1.28 -22.92 -27.79
CA LEU A 541 -2.65 -22.66 -27.34
C LEU A 541 -3.62 -23.80 -27.62
N ASN A 542 -3.40 -24.54 -28.72
CA ASN A 542 -4.20 -25.74 -29.04
C ASN A 542 -4.14 -26.82 -27.96
N GLN A 543 -3.18 -26.75 -27.03
CA GLN A 543 -3.02 -27.72 -25.93
C GLN A 543 -3.80 -27.32 -24.66
N LYS A 544 -4.24 -26.06 -24.51
CA LYS A 544 -4.92 -25.56 -23.29
C LYS A 544 -6.04 -24.59 -23.67
N ALA A 545 -7.30 -25.05 -23.59
CA ALA A 545 -8.47 -24.21 -23.83
C ALA A 545 -8.65 -23.17 -22.71
N THR A 546 -8.09 -21.97 -22.88
CA THR A 546 -8.20 -20.85 -21.92
C THR A 546 -8.85 -19.61 -22.55
N ARG A 547 -9.27 -18.65 -21.69
CA ARG A 547 -9.90 -17.37 -22.05
C ARG A 547 -9.14 -16.57 -23.12
N SER A 548 -7.82 -16.77 -23.22
CA SER A 548 -6.97 -16.13 -24.23
C SER A 548 -7.28 -16.56 -25.67
N SER A 549 -8.11 -17.59 -25.84
CA SER A 549 -8.72 -17.99 -27.12
C SER A 549 -9.54 -16.87 -27.77
N VAL A 550 -10.20 -15.99 -27.02
CA VAL A 550 -11.06 -14.94 -27.61
C VAL A 550 -10.24 -13.86 -28.33
N VAL A 551 -9.12 -13.42 -27.74
CA VAL A 551 -8.25 -12.41 -28.37
C VAL A 551 -7.58 -13.00 -29.61
N LEU A 552 -7.15 -14.26 -29.52
CA LEU A 552 -6.59 -15.01 -30.64
C LEU A 552 -7.61 -15.20 -31.77
N ASP A 553 -8.85 -15.56 -31.43
CA ASP A 553 -9.97 -15.69 -32.37
C ASP A 553 -10.20 -14.37 -33.11
N ILE A 554 -10.19 -13.24 -32.39
CA ILE A 554 -10.30 -11.91 -33.03
C ILE A 554 -9.11 -11.61 -33.95
N LEU A 555 -7.89 -12.07 -33.61
CA LEU A 555 -6.69 -11.87 -34.42
C LEU A 555 -6.69 -12.74 -35.70
N LEU A 556 -7.22 -13.96 -35.63
CA LEU A 556 -7.31 -14.90 -36.76
C LEU A 556 -8.54 -14.65 -37.63
N HIS A 557 -9.64 -14.25 -37.00
CA HIS A 557 -10.95 -14.06 -37.59
C HIS A 557 -11.44 -12.63 -37.31
N PRO A 558 -10.81 -11.61 -37.93
CA PRO A 558 -11.24 -10.22 -37.77
C PRO A 558 -12.69 -10.10 -38.22
N ARG A 559 -13.56 -9.62 -37.32
CA ARG A 559 -15.01 -9.47 -37.58
C ARG A 559 -15.35 -8.26 -38.45
N LEU A 560 -14.34 -7.48 -38.84
CA LEU A 560 -14.47 -6.33 -39.72
C LEU A 560 -13.66 -6.62 -40.99
N PRO A 561 -14.10 -6.13 -42.17
CA PRO A 561 -13.31 -6.22 -43.40
C PRO A 561 -11.89 -5.67 -43.15
N PRO A 562 -10.83 -6.35 -43.61
CA PRO A 562 -9.48 -5.86 -43.43
C PRO A 562 -9.35 -4.49 -44.10
N LEU A 563 -8.94 -3.48 -43.32
CA LEU A 563 -8.55 -2.19 -43.89
C LEU A 563 -7.35 -2.44 -44.79
N VAL A 564 -7.42 -2.01 -46.06
CA VAL A 564 -6.30 -2.08 -47.00
C VAL A 564 -5.17 -1.21 -46.47
N ARG A 565 -4.25 -1.83 -45.73
CA ARG A 565 -3.04 -1.19 -45.20
C ARG A 565 -1.86 -1.68 -46.01
N GLN A 566 -0.91 -0.78 -46.29
CA GLN A 566 0.39 -1.18 -46.79
C GLN A 566 1.01 -2.15 -45.78
N LEU A 567 1.50 -3.30 -46.27
CA LEU A 567 2.22 -4.25 -45.44
C LEU A 567 3.42 -3.52 -44.82
N PRO A 568 3.60 -3.57 -43.49
CA PRO A 568 4.77 -2.97 -42.87
C PRO A 568 6.03 -3.62 -43.47
N PRO A 569 7.13 -2.85 -43.68
CA PRO A 569 8.37 -3.41 -44.18
C PRO A 569 8.82 -4.56 -43.27
N VAL A 570 8.99 -5.74 -43.86
CA VAL A 570 9.28 -7.00 -43.17
C VAL A 570 10.66 -6.97 -42.49
N GLU A 571 11.52 -6.05 -42.90
CA GLU A 571 12.93 -5.91 -42.49
C GLU A 571 13.11 -5.34 -41.07
N ASN A 572 12.06 -4.84 -40.41
CA ASN A 572 12.23 -4.04 -39.19
C ASN A 572 12.28 -4.84 -37.88
N ILE A 573 11.99 -6.14 -37.86
CA ILE A 573 12.10 -6.96 -36.63
C ILE A 573 12.64 -8.34 -36.96
N SER A 574 13.88 -8.59 -36.58
CA SER A 574 14.53 -9.89 -36.65
C SER A 574 14.06 -10.81 -35.52
N LEU A 575 13.33 -11.88 -35.86
CA LEU A 575 13.02 -12.94 -34.87
C LEU A 575 14.01 -14.11 -34.93
N PHE A 576 14.88 -14.15 -35.93
CA PHE A 576 15.87 -15.20 -36.12
C PHE A 576 17.29 -14.62 -36.01
N ARG A 577 18.22 -15.38 -35.41
CA ARG A 577 19.62 -14.93 -35.26
C ARG A 577 20.28 -14.53 -36.58
N ALA A 578 19.92 -15.19 -37.69
CA ALA A 578 20.45 -14.89 -39.02
C ALA A 578 20.07 -13.50 -39.54
N GLU A 579 18.99 -12.92 -39.05
CA GLU A 579 18.49 -11.59 -39.44
C GLU A 579 18.89 -10.51 -38.42
N GLU A 580 19.57 -10.89 -37.33
CA GLU A 580 19.97 -10.00 -36.24
C GLU A 580 20.97 -8.94 -36.73
N SER A 581 20.65 -7.67 -36.53
CA SER A 581 21.60 -6.58 -36.78
C SER A 581 22.78 -6.65 -35.81
N GLU A 582 23.91 -6.02 -36.17
CA GLU A 582 25.08 -5.97 -35.30
C GLU A 582 24.76 -5.37 -33.92
N VAL A 583 23.95 -4.30 -33.89
CA VAL A 583 23.48 -3.66 -32.66
C VAL A 583 22.61 -4.60 -31.81
N GLU A 584 21.72 -5.38 -32.44
CA GLU A 584 20.93 -6.39 -31.72
C GLU A 584 21.82 -7.51 -31.15
N ARG A 585 22.84 -7.94 -31.91
CA ARG A 585 23.79 -8.98 -31.47
C ARG A 585 24.62 -8.50 -30.28
N GLU A 586 25.18 -7.29 -30.36
CA GLU A 586 25.90 -6.67 -29.25
C GLU A 586 25.02 -6.54 -28.01
N LEU A 587 23.79 -6.08 -28.18
CA LEU A 587 22.82 -5.95 -27.10
C LEU A 587 22.51 -7.32 -26.47
N ARG A 588 22.30 -8.35 -27.28
CA ARG A 588 22.04 -9.72 -26.81
C ARG A 588 23.24 -10.26 -26.01
N THR A 589 24.45 -10.09 -26.52
CA THR A 589 25.68 -10.50 -25.83
C THR A 589 25.85 -9.75 -24.50
N MET A 590 25.62 -8.44 -24.48
CA MET A 590 25.67 -7.60 -23.28
C MET A 590 24.67 -8.06 -22.20
N LEU A 591 23.50 -8.57 -22.61
CA LEU A 591 22.47 -9.08 -21.71
C LEU A 591 22.75 -10.52 -21.23
N GLY A 592 23.89 -11.11 -21.60
CA GLY A 592 24.24 -12.49 -21.24
C GLY A 592 23.40 -13.53 -21.97
N LEU A 593 22.86 -13.18 -23.14
CA LEU A 593 22.07 -14.07 -24.01
C LEU A 593 22.92 -14.57 -25.20
N ALA A 594 24.25 -14.53 -25.07
CA ALA A 594 25.17 -15.09 -26.05
C ALA A 594 25.00 -16.62 -26.13
N SER A 595 25.10 -17.16 -27.33
CA SER A 595 25.12 -18.59 -27.59
C SER A 595 26.57 -19.06 -27.70
N ALA A 596 26.86 -20.30 -27.31
CA ALA A 596 28.18 -20.90 -27.53
C ALA A 596 28.61 -20.96 -29.03
N GLU A 597 27.65 -20.78 -29.95
CA GLU A 597 27.85 -20.74 -31.40
C GLU A 597 28.16 -19.34 -31.94
N ASP A 598 28.05 -18.29 -31.11
CA ASP A 598 28.40 -16.95 -31.56
C ASP A 598 29.92 -16.90 -31.78
N PRO A 599 30.39 -16.49 -32.98
CA PRO A 599 31.82 -16.37 -33.25
C PRO A 599 32.41 -15.41 -32.22
N GLU A 600 33.44 -15.85 -31.49
CA GLU A 600 34.17 -14.96 -30.58
C GLU A 600 34.57 -13.72 -31.38
N PRO A 601 34.35 -12.51 -30.82
CA PRO A 601 34.72 -11.28 -31.51
C PRO A 601 36.19 -11.40 -31.85
N VAL A 602 36.50 -11.55 -33.13
CA VAL A 602 37.86 -11.52 -33.65
C VAL A 602 38.38 -10.17 -33.19
N ALA A 603 39.19 -10.16 -32.12
CA ALA A 603 39.72 -8.95 -31.52
C ALA A 603 40.20 -8.10 -32.67
N SER A 604 39.53 -6.97 -32.90
CA SER A 604 39.79 -6.06 -34.01
C SER A 604 41.29 -5.92 -34.09
N ALA A 605 41.90 -6.47 -35.14
CA ALA A 605 43.33 -6.44 -35.34
C ALA A 605 43.73 -4.97 -35.11
N GLN A 606 44.56 -4.74 -34.08
CA GLN A 606 45.10 -3.42 -33.81
C GLN A 606 45.59 -2.88 -35.14
N GLU A 607 44.92 -1.85 -35.63
CA GLU A 607 45.44 -1.03 -36.70
C GLU A 607 46.84 -0.60 -36.22
N PRO A 608 47.90 -0.93 -36.97
CA PRO A 608 49.26 -0.70 -36.51
C PRO A 608 49.43 0.78 -36.15
N PRO A 609 50.15 1.11 -35.06
CA PRO A 609 50.38 2.49 -34.67
C PRO A 609 51.00 3.24 -35.86
N PRO A 610 50.51 4.44 -36.22
CA PRO A 610 51.09 5.21 -37.31
C PRO A 610 52.56 5.49 -36.98
N GLU A 611 53.46 5.09 -37.89
CA GLU A 611 54.89 5.33 -37.79
C GLU A 611 55.19 6.84 -37.70
N PRO A 612 56.21 7.25 -36.93
CA PRO A 612 56.60 8.65 -36.79
C PRO A 612 57.32 9.14 -38.05
N SER A 613 56.63 9.91 -38.88
CA SER A 613 57.22 10.68 -39.98
C SER A 613 58.08 11.81 -39.42
N LYS A 614 59.41 11.71 -39.61
CA LYS A 614 60.37 12.78 -39.39
C LYS A 614 60.34 13.79 -40.56
N GLU A 615 60.23 15.06 -40.18
CA GLU A 615 60.85 16.27 -40.73
C GLU A 615 60.99 16.45 -42.25
N LEU A 616 60.37 17.50 -42.80
CA LEU A 616 61.15 18.58 -43.40
C LEU A 616 60.43 19.94 -43.37
N GLU A 617 61.28 20.97 -43.34
CA GLU A 617 61.10 22.39 -43.06
C GLU A 617 60.21 23.22 -44.01
N ASN A 618 59.71 24.31 -43.43
CA ASN A 618 59.55 25.68 -43.96
C ASN A 618 58.69 25.93 -45.21
N THR A 619 57.53 26.57 -44.99
CA THR A 619 57.26 27.92 -45.53
C THR A 619 56.05 28.58 -44.86
N THR A 620 56.26 29.75 -44.26
CA THR A 620 55.27 30.82 -44.05
C THR A 620 54.73 31.30 -45.42
N PRO A 621 53.50 31.86 -45.56
CA PRO A 621 53.05 33.02 -44.78
C PRO A 621 51.52 33.19 -44.54
N ALA A 622 51.22 34.31 -43.89
CA ALA A 622 50.00 35.12 -43.94
C ALA A 622 48.83 34.75 -43.02
N VAL A 623 48.75 35.53 -41.95
CA VAL A 623 47.58 35.79 -41.11
C VAL A 623 46.48 36.40 -41.97
N GLU A 624 45.36 35.70 -42.12
CA GLU A 624 44.11 36.29 -42.62
C GLU A 624 43.03 36.16 -41.55
N VAL A 625 42.62 37.33 -41.06
CA VAL A 625 41.61 37.56 -40.02
C VAL A 625 40.24 37.34 -40.65
N ILE A 626 39.49 36.35 -40.17
CA ILE A 626 38.08 36.17 -40.55
C ILE A 626 37.20 36.96 -39.57
N PRO A 627 36.36 37.91 -40.05
CA PRO A 627 35.51 38.73 -39.21
C PRO A 627 34.21 38.02 -38.80
N LEU A 628 33.78 38.30 -37.56
CA LEU A 628 32.44 38.05 -37.03
C LEU A 628 31.38 38.68 -37.96
N SER A 629 30.51 37.86 -38.53
CA SER A 629 29.32 38.31 -39.25
C SER A 629 28.08 38.15 -38.38
N SER A 630 27.47 39.30 -38.10
CA SER A 630 26.19 39.53 -37.44
C SER A 630 25.03 38.88 -38.18
N ASN A 631 24.20 38.11 -37.48
CA ASN A 631 22.90 37.69 -37.98
C ASN A 631 21.87 38.80 -37.78
N LEU A 632 21.38 39.30 -38.91
CA LEU A 632 20.28 40.24 -39.09
C LEU A 632 18.94 39.57 -38.81
N VAL A 633 18.09 40.29 -38.08
CA VAL A 633 16.65 40.10 -37.95
C VAL A 633 15.96 40.47 -39.28
N PRO A 634 14.95 39.72 -39.76
CA PRO A 634 13.95 40.28 -40.65
C PRO A 634 12.64 40.50 -39.89
N ASP A 635 12.38 41.77 -39.65
CA ASP A 635 11.07 42.32 -39.36
C ASP A 635 10.37 42.54 -40.72
N SER A 636 9.15 42.03 -40.89
CA SER A 636 8.29 42.45 -41.99
C SER A 636 6.83 42.40 -41.55
N THR A 637 6.37 43.55 -41.09
CA THR A 637 4.98 43.95 -41.03
C THR A 637 4.58 44.50 -42.40
N PHE A 638 3.48 44.02 -42.98
CA PHE A 638 2.61 44.87 -43.81
C PHE A 638 1.16 44.42 -43.70
N ILE A 639 0.35 45.44 -43.42
CA ILE A 639 -1.08 45.48 -43.13
C ILE A 639 -1.87 45.42 -44.44
N THR A 640 -3.03 44.77 -44.44
CA THR A 640 -4.27 45.32 -45.03
C THR A 640 -5.50 44.55 -44.52
N ASN A 641 -6.36 45.27 -43.80
CA ASN A 641 -7.76 44.89 -43.53
C ASN A 641 -8.55 44.86 -44.86
N PRO A 642 -9.69 44.14 -44.91
CA PRO A 642 -10.94 44.85 -44.66
C PRO A 642 -11.94 44.13 -43.75
N THR A 643 -12.67 44.99 -43.06
CA THR A 643 -13.92 44.89 -42.31
C THR A 643 -15.04 44.13 -43.02
N GLY A 644 -15.83 43.33 -42.29
CA GLY A 644 -17.18 42.92 -42.70
C GLY A 644 -17.68 41.60 -42.10
N PRO A 645 -18.80 41.57 -41.36
CA PRO A 645 -19.20 40.42 -40.52
C PRO A 645 -20.14 39.47 -41.27
N LEU A 646 -19.93 38.15 -41.16
CA LEU A 646 -20.94 37.15 -41.51
C LEU A 646 -20.67 35.87 -40.72
N GLY A 647 -21.73 35.39 -40.04
CA GLY A 647 -21.68 34.32 -39.07
C GLY A 647 -21.27 32.97 -39.64
N LEU A 648 -20.67 32.15 -38.79
CA LEU A 648 -20.46 30.74 -39.04
C LEU A 648 -21.01 29.92 -37.87
N LEU A 649 -21.89 29.02 -38.27
CA LEU A 649 -22.55 27.97 -37.53
C LEU A 649 -21.51 27.04 -36.90
N SER A 650 -21.49 26.98 -35.56
CA SER A 650 -20.93 25.84 -34.85
C SER A 650 -21.94 24.69 -34.94
N ASN A 651 -21.60 23.69 -35.75
CA ASN A 651 -22.28 22.39 -35.73
C ASN A 651 -21.78 21.63 -34.50
N ASP A 652 -22.51 21.78 -33.41
CA ASP A 652 -22.43 20.94 -32.22
C ASP A 652 -23.15 19.63 -32.54
N MET A 653 -22.39 18.57 -32.83
CA MET A 653 -22.95 17.23 -32.96
C MET A 653 -23.07 16.63 -31.54
N GLN A 654 -24.15 17.02 -30.85
CA GLN A 654 -24.63 16.31 -29.66
C GLN A 654 -25.03 14.89 -30.06
N VAL A 655 -24.28 13.91 -29.57
CA VAL A 655 -24.73 12.51 -29.57
C VAL A 655 -25.61 12.30 -28.35
N ASP A 656 -26.90 12.19 -28.62
CA ASP A 656 -27.95 11.72 -27.72
C ASP A 656 -27.55 10.41 -27.02
N ARG A 657 -27.47 10.45 -25.69
CA ARG A 657 -27.50 9.27 -24.83
C ARG A 657 -28.82 9.29 -24.05
N SER A 658 -29.86 8.79 -24.69
CA SER A 658 -31.10 8.39 -24.03
C SER A 658 -31.21 6.87 -23.96
N ASN A 659 -31.62 6.41 -22.78
CA ASN A 659 -32.40 5.19 -22.50
C ASN A 659 -31.77 3.81 -22.73
N ILE A 660 -31.17 3.26 -21.65
CA ILE A 660 -31.44 1.87 -21.22
C ILE A 660 -31.47 1.86 -19.68
N THR A 661 -32.67 1.94 -19.10
CA THR A 661 -32.92 1.58 -17.69
C THR A 661 -33.69 0.27 -17.71
N SER A 662 -33.04 -0.78 -17.22
CA SER A 662 -33.61 -2.13 -17.15
C SER A 662 -34.63 -2.23 -16.02
N LEU A 663 -35.78 -2.81 -16.37
CA LEU A 663 -36.88 -3.18 -15.49
C LEU A 663 -36.44 -4.09 -14.33
N VAL A 664 -36.83 -3.73 -13.11
CA VAL A 664 -37.21 -4.68 -12.05
C VAL A 664 -38.53 -4.19 -11.47
N GLY A 665 -39.60 -4.95 -11.71
CA GLY A 665 -40.95 -4.66 -11.24
C GLY A 665 -41.13 -5.03 -9.78
N LEU A 666 -41.65 -4.09 -8.98
CA LEU A 666 -42.28 -4.35 -7.70
C LEU A 666 -43.66 -3.67 -7.74
N SER A 667 -44.69 -4.51 -7.70
CA SER A 667 -46.09 -4.11 -7.59
C SER A 667 -46.32 -3.37 -6.28
N GLN A 668 -46.79 -2.13 -6.37
CA GLN A 668 -47.38 -1.40 -5.25
C GLN A 668 -48.91 -1.59 -5.32
N GLU A 669 -49.45 -2.37 -4.39
CA GLU A 669 -50.86 -2.32 -4.03
C GLU A 669 -51.13 -1.01 -3.28
N GLN A 670 -51.91 -0.12 -3.90
CA GLN A 670 -52.52 1.02 -3.24
C GLN A 670 -53.75 0.54 -2.46
N THR A 671 -53.63 0.44 -1.14
CA THR A 671 -54.78 0.42 -0.23
C THR A 671 -55.04 1.84 0.26
N SER A 672 -56.16 2.39 -0.20
CA SER A 672 -56.78 3.63 0.25
C SER A 672 -57.18 3.54 1.73
N ILE A 673 -56.65 4.45 2.54
CA ILE A 673 -57.02 4.61 3.96
C ILE A 673 -58.23 5.55 4.05
N GLU A 674 -59.33 5.00 4.58
CA GLU A 674 -60.56 5.69 4.93
C GLU A 674 -60.41 6.41 6.28
N VAL A 675 -60.77 7.69 6.30
CA VAL A 675 -60.69 8.59 7.46
C VAL A 675 -61.95 8.40 8.33
N VAL A 676 -61.77 8.03 9.60
CA VAL A 676 -62.84 7.94 10.61
C VAL A 676 -62.51 8.89 11.79
N PRO A 677 -63.48 9.64 12.33
CA PRO A 677 -63.25 10.70 13.32
C PRO A 677 -63.09 10.18 14.76
N PRO A 678 -62.53 10.99 15.69
CA PRO A 678 -62.17 10.55 17.03
C PRO A 678 -63.39 10.48 17.96
N LYS A 679 -63.43 9.45 18.81
CA LYS A 679 -64.34 9.33 19.95
C LYS A 679 -63.58 9.52 21.26
N ASP A 680 -64.21 10.28 22.13
CA ASP A 680 -63.85 10.55 23.52
C ASP A 680 -63.60 9.30 24.36
N SER A 681 -62.55 9.34 25.18
CA SER A 681 -62.48 8.59 26.44
C SER A 681 -61.58 9.27 27.46
N THR A 682 -62.25 9.92 28.42
CA THR A 682 -61.99 10.11 29.86
C THR A 682 -60.59 9.88 30.49
N PRO A 683 -60.21 10.72 31.48
CA PRO A 683 -58.90 10.70 32.13
C PRO A 683 -58.80 9.71 33.30
N LEU A 684 -57.71 8.97 33.38
CA LEU A 684 -57.30 8.20 34.56
C LEU A 684 -56.47 9.10 35.49
N LYS A 685 -57.01 9.30 36.70
CA LYS A 685 -56.34 9.87 37.88
C LYS A 685 -55.10 9.05 38.23
N ASN A 686 -53.93 9.69 38.24
CA ASN A 686 -52.79 9.22 39.02
C ASN A 686 -52.55 10.15 40.20
N THR A 687 -52.90 9.63 41.37
CA THR A 687 -52.63 10.15 42.70
C THR A 687 -51.14 9.96 42.99
N PHE A 688 -50.34 11.04 42.96
CA PHE A 688 -49.01 11.03 43.58
C PHE A 688 -49.07 11.79 44.89
N THR A 689 -48.92 11.03 45.97
CA THR A 689 -48.92 11.50 47.35
C THR A 689 -47.56 12.12 47.65
N GLU A 690 -47.59 13.42 47.86
CA GLU A 690 -46.56 14.27 48.41
C GLU A 690 -46.27 13.90 49.88
N LYS A 691 -45.01 13.57 50.20
CA LYS A 691 -44.47 13.63 51.57
C LYS A 691 -42.98 13.99 51.55
N SER A 692 -42.71 15.27 51.80
CA SER A 692 -41.48 15.71 52.48
C SER A 692 -41.48 15.20 53.93
N PRO A 693 -40.30 15.03 54.56
CA PRO A 693 -39.91 16.08 55.51
C PRO A 693 -38.41 16.42 55.58
N LEU A 694 -38.19 17.69 55.92
CA LEU A 694 -37.14 18.33 56.73
C LEU A 694 -35.69 17.80 56.76
N VAL A 695 -34.81 18.69 56.29
CA VAL A 695 -33.72 19.37 57.02
C VAL A 695 -32.89 18.55 58.03
N SER A 696 -31.63 18.29 57.66
CA SER A 696 -30.49 18.24 58.58
C SER A 696 -29.15 18.43 57.82
N GLU A 697 -28.50 19.55 58.11
CA GLU A 697 -27.05 19.80 58.30
C GLU A 697 -25.98 19.20 57.33
N PRO A 698 -25.02 20.02 56.84
CA PRO A 698 -23.96 19.56 55.93
C PRO A 698 -22.80 18.88 56.67
N PRO A 699 -22.22 17.78 56.15
CA PRO A 699 -21.02 17.19 56.71
C PRO A 699 -19.76 17.96 56.28
N GLN A 700 -18.94 18.24 57.29
CA GLN A 700 -17.62 18.86 57.21
C GLN A 700 -16.64 18.06 56.34
N LEU A 701 -15.91 18.77 55.49
CA LEU A 701 -14.76 18.25 54.74
C LEU A 701 -13.56 18.06 55.68
N PRO A 702 -12.81 16.95 55.58
CA PRO A 702 -11.54 16.82 56.28
C PRO A 702 -10.47 17.70 55.62
N SER A 703 -9.89 18.61 56.42
CA SER A 703 -8.69 19.38 56.12
C SER A 703 -7.48 18.46 55.94
N TRP A 704 -6.84 18.52 54.78
CA TRP A 704 -5.53 17.93 54.55
C TRP A 704 -4.54 19.08 54.32
N ASP A 705 -3.47 19.06 55.10
CA ASP A 705 -2.37 20.03 55.08
C ASP A 705 -1.66 20.09 53.72
N PRO A 706 -1.12 21.24 53.32
CA PRO A 706 -0.35 21.38 52.08
C PRO A 706 1.05 20.76 52.24
N ILE A 707 1.33 19.77 51.40
CA ILE A 707 2.69 19.29 51.15
C ILE A 707 3.43 20.36 50.34
N SER A 708 4.49 20.90 50.96
CA SER A 708 5.49 21.76 50.34
C SER A 708 6.13 21.03 49.15
N TYR A 709 5.94 21.57 47.95
CA TYR A 709 6.75 21.23 46.78
C TYR A 709 7.64 22.43 46.48
N VAL A 710 8.95 22.19 46.55
CA VAL A 710 10.01 23.09 46.13
C VAL A 710 9.85 23.32 44.63
N GLY A 711 9.54 24.55 44.25
CA GLY A 711 9.53 24.99 42.86
C GLY A 711 10.96 25.38 42.45
N ASP A 712 11.46 24.74 41.41
CA ASP A 712 12.52 25.30 40.57
C ASP A 712 11.88 26.36 39.67
N GLU A 713 12.48 27.54 39.71
CA GLU A 713 12.20 28.71 38.89
C GLU A 713 12.77 28.48 37.49
N GLU A 714 11.92 28.39 36.47
CA GLU A 714 12.30 28.76 35.10
C GLU A 714 11.22 29.68 34.54
N GLU A 715 11.67 30.88 34.22
CA GLU A 715 10.94 32.06 33.72
C GLU A 715 10.37 31.77 32.32
N GLU A 716 9.05 31.85 32.17
CA GLU A 716 8.39 31.97 30.86
C GLU A 716 8.09 33.44 30.59
N ASP A 717 8.75 33.99 29.57
CA ASP A 717 8.53 35.30 28.98
C ASP A 717 7.07 35.44 28.48
N GLU A 718 6.27 36.25 29.19
CA GLU A 718 4.98 36.75 28.69
C GLU A 718 5.21 37.82 27.62
N GLU A 719 5.06 37.46 26.34
CA GLU A 719 4.99 38.42 25.24
C GLU A 719 3.71 39.29 25.37
N GLU A 720 3.93 40.56 25.69
CA GLU A 720 2.93 41.63 25.83
C GLU A 720 2.22 41.92 24.50
N ILE A 721 0.91 41.66 24.43
CA ILE A 721 0.06 41.98 23.28
C ILE A 721 -0.15 43.51 23.23
N PRO A 722 0.17 44.21 22.14
CA PRO A 722 -0.03 45.65 22.05
C PRO A 722 -1.52 46.00 22.04
N SER A 723 -1.89 46.99 22.87
CA SER A 723 -3.24 47.52 22.96
C SER A 723 -3.60 48.33 21.71
N ILE A 724 -4.71 47.96 21.06
CA ILE A 724 -5.28 48.67 19.92
C ILE A 724 -5.94 49.95 20.45
N ASN A 725 -5.35 51.09 20.14
CA ASN A 725 -5.90 52.40 20.44
C ASN A 725 -7.04 52.72 19.45
N MET A 726 -8.27 52.84 19.97
CA MET A 726 -9.50 53.12 19.20
C MET A 726 -9.90 54.60 19.19
N GLU A 727 -9.06 55.50 19.72
CA GLU A 727 -9.33 56.95 19.71
C GLU A 727 -8.62 57.63 18.54
N SER A 728 -9.10 57.42 17.32
CA SER A 728 -8.79 58.33 16.21
C SER A 728 -9.75 58.10 15.04
N ASP A 729 -11.01 58.45 15.23
CA ASP A 729 -11.92 58.69 14.11
C ASP A 729 -12.79 59.91 14.45
N SER A 730 -12.25 61.09 14.16
CA SER A 730 -12.97 62.38 14.16
C SER A 730 -12.24 63.37 13.24
N ASP A 731 -12.99 63.83 12.24
CA ASP A 731 -12.78 64.90 11.23
C ASP A 731 -11.78 64.69 10.07
#